data_AF-A0A834IC08-F1
#
_entry.id   AF-A0A834IC08-F1
#
_cell.length_a   1.000
_cell.length_b   1.000
_cell.length_c   1.000
_cell.angle_alpha   90.00
_cell.angle_beta   90.00
_cell.angle_gamma   90.00
#
_symmetry.space_group_name_H-M   'P 1'
#
loop_
_entity.id
_entity.type
_entity.pdbx_description
1 polymer ?
#
loop_
_entity_poly.entity_id
_entity_poly.type
_entity_poly.pdbx_seq_one_letter_code
_entity_poly.pdbx_strand_id
1 'polypeptide(L)'
;APKDIFVSCINSSDSVTISGVTESVSKFVSVLKNQNVFVKSVNTGGYAFHSKLTGNAAPILYDFARKVITDPKPRSPKWISSCFQENEWDDPRCKMNSADYTRYNFENMVRFDQVLKYIPKDAIVIEIAPHGLLTPLIKRDLGSKVTCLTLGDRSTKNNLKHFLENIGKFYLNGGQPNLPKLYNKVSFPVGRGTANIGSLIKWDHSVKWQTPFFKHKSEYGKKITINISDNKFQYLMDYKLNGEKIMPLAGYLVMVWKVFADLKLQAINQVPVIFESVILHSNTILSLDQDIHFWINIMKHSGYFEIFNGKMICCQGKVKNLESIRIELSFQQPKNELLFTNEIYRILNLKGLHFVNQFRCFKSMSLDGHHGVIGWNGNYTVFLSSLLHVPAVISFNDALLMPSEIEKIVVDPTAFTNYENTDINFQHDTKENVIKCTGVEISNVKFSKVSKRPLIQDNLLLKEHIFVPYEYQSNDTATCISMAFQIIFENFGVSRNLRGRMEFKNTTEAEEIKNIVHDILETESYFSVEFIDDQITPVELIISDYRDISTKNLVADGFILFIGDKHSVMGGYQLVYSGAIEDAATGVYLLRHVTKVNSFDIVHVNNKTFEWIDKIKYAIDQCIEVLYLISSGDDFCGIMGLVRCLNFEPSEKTTFKCFVTDIKESTPFSLNSIFYRKQATKKLTLNVLKNGVWGSYRYLSLKKLKENDAHHAFNERENGDGIYRWYECPRDHICNGLKSDYVYVFYSGFGLNTVPIEKGILALNREESRRRCGYDYSGVTGTGVRVMGISFGNISLQTTTNHLLTWNIPDTWKLEEAATVPLSYYL
;
A
#
# COMPACT_ATOMS: atom_id res chain seq x y z
N ALA A 1 -62.80 8.17 -14.21
CA ALA A 1 -62.96 6.87 -14.88
C ALA A 1 -64.40 6.73 -15.40
N PRO A 2 -64.65 5.98 -16.48
CA PRO A 2 -65.99 5.65 -16.94
C PRO A 2 -66.84 5.02 -15.82
N LYS A 3 -68.15 5.28 -15.78
CA LYS A 3 -69.05 4.84 -14.69
C LYS A 3 -69.19 3.32 -14.58
N ASP A 4 -68.83 2.59 -15.62
CA ASP A 4 -69.02 1.16 -15.82
C ASP A 4 -67.70 0.37 -15.85
N ILE A 5 -66.60 1.00 -15.40
CA ILE A 5 -65.30 0.35 -15.18
C ILE A 5 -64.94 0.44 -13.69
N PHE A 6 -64.56 -0.69 -13.12
CA PHE A 6 -64.24 -0.86 -11.71
C PHE A 6 -62.81 -1.35 -11.54
N VAL A 7 -62.17 -1.00 -10.42
CA VAL A 7 -60.92 -1.64 -10.00
C VAL A 7 -61.29 -2.97 -9.35
N SER A 8 -60.76 -4.06 -9.90
CA SER A 8 -61.09 -5.43 -9.51
C SER A 8 -59.97 -6.11 -8.74
N CYS A 9 -58.72 -5.81 -9.06
CA CYS A 9 -57.58 -6.25 -8.27
C CYS A 9 -56.56 -5.13 -8.10
N ILE A 10 -56.02 -4.99 -6.90
CA ILE A 10 -54.81 -4.20 -6.63
C ILE A 10 -53.68 -5.23 -6.45
N ASN A 11 -52.83 -5.36 -7.48
CA ASN A 11 -51.82 -6.42 -7.53
C ASN A 11 -50.51 -6.01 -6.81
N SER A 12 -50.05 -4.77 -7.04
CA SER A 12 -48.89 -4.14 -6.38
C SER A 12 -49.08 -2.62 -6.33
N SER A 13 -48.11 -1.90 -5.78
CA SER A 13 -48.12 -0.42 -5.71
C SER A 13 -48.28 0.26 -7.09
N ASP A 14 -47.88 -0.41 -8.16
CA ASP A 14 -47.84 0.08 -9.54
C ASP A 14 -48.64 -0.79 -10.54
N SER A 15 -49.45 -1.75 -10.06
CA SER A 15 -50.18 -2.69 -10.92
C SER A 15 -51.59 -2.94 -10.41
N VAL A 16 -52.59 -2.66 -11.26
CA VAL A 16 -54.01 -2.88 -10.98
C VAL A 16 -54.71 -3.60 -12.12
N THR A 17 -55.68 -4.44 -11.79
CA THR A 17 -56.60 -5.07 -12.74
C THR A 17 -57.93 -4.33 -12.71
N ILE A 18 -58.39 -3.86 -13.87
CA ILE A 18 -59.72 -3.26 -14.04
C ILE A 18 -60.68 -4.26 -14.70
N SER A 19 -61.97 -4.18 -14.37
CA SER A 19 -63.02 -4.91 -15.07
C SER A 19 -64.23 -4.02 -15.33
N GLY A 20 -65.07 -4.39 -16.29
CA GLY A 20 -66.22 -3.60 -16.70
C GLY A 20 -66.86 -4.14 -17.97
N VAL A 21 -67.75 -3.34 -18.57
CA VAL A 21 -68.39 -3.68 -19.85
C VAL A 21 -67.34 -3.74 -20.97
N THR A 22 -67.38 -4.78 -21.79
CA THR A 22 -66.36 -5.08 -22.82
C THR A 22 -66.04 -3.90 -23.73
N GLU A 23 -67.06 -3.19 -24.21
CA GLU A 23 -66.89 -2.04 -25.10
C GLU A 23 -66.18 -0.87 -24.40
N SER A 24 -66.60 -0.55 -23.18
CA SER A 24 -66.02 0.54 -22.36
C SER A 24 -64.58 0.24 -21.95
N VAL A 25 -64.29 -1.00 -21.54
CA VAL A 25 -62.93 -1.44 -21.23
C VAL A 25 -62.05 -1.35 -22.48
N SER A 26 -62.53 -1.77 -23.65
CA SER A 26 -61.75 -1.71 -24.90
C SER A 26 -61.41 -0.27 -25.31
N LYS A 27 -62.37 0.65 -25.16
CA LYS A 27 -62.15 2.10 -25.38
C LYS A 27 -61.12 2.64 -24.39
N PHE A 28 -61.24 2.31 -23.11
CA PHE A 28 -60.34 2.79 -22.07
C PHE A 28 -58.91 2.24 -22.20
N VAL A 29 -58.75 0.96 -22.57
CA VAL A 29 -57.45 0.35 -22.88
C VAL A 29 -56.74 1.09 -24.03
N SER A 30 -57.50 1.52 -25.05
CA SER A 30 -56.94 2.29 -26.17
C SER A 30 -56.41 3.65 -25.72
N VAL A 31 -57.13 4.33 -24.81
CA VAL A 31 -56.67 5.59 -24.19
C VAL A 31 -55.38 5.38 -23.40
N LEU A 32 -55.32 4.34 -22.56
CA LEU A 32 -54.13 4.03 -21.74
C LEU A 32 -52.90 3.69 -22.60
N LYS A 33 -53.08 2.93 -23.69
CA LYS A 33 -52.00 2.65 -24.64
C LYS A 33 -51.46 3.91 -25.29
N ASN A 34 -52.32 4.85 -25.66
CA ASN A 34 -51.90 6.14 -26.23
C ASN A 34 -51.13 7.01 -25.22
N GLN A 35 -51.30 6.76 -23.92
CA GLN A 35 -50.57 7.43 -22.83
C GLN A 35 -49.30 6.68 -22.40
N ASN A 36 -48.86 5.66 -23.16
CA ASN A 36 -47.71 4.81 -22.83
C ASN A 36 -47.83 4.08 -21.48
N VAL A 37 -49.06 3.79 -21.02
CA VAL A 37 -49.29 2.98 -19.82
C VAL A 37 -49.26 1.49 -20.19
N PHE A 38 -48.60 0.66 -19.38
CA PHE A 38 -48.57 -0.79 -19.59
C PHE A 38 -49.97 -1.40 -19.42
N VAL A 39 -50.46 -2.09 -20.45
CA VAL A 39 -51.76 -2.78 -20.42
C VAL A 39 -51.65 -4.18 -21.00
N LYS A 40 -52.10 -5.17 -20.25
CA LYS A 40 -52.21 -6.57 -20.68
C LYS A 40 -53.62 -7.09 -20.44
N SER A 41 -54.29 -7.57 -21.49
CA SER A 41 -55.62 -8.16 -21.38
C SER A 41 -55.55 -9.54 -20.73
N VAL A 42 -56.49 -9.82 -19.83
CA VAL A 42 -56.67 -11.13 -19.19
C VAL A 42 -57.92 -11.78 -19.76
N ASN A 43 -57.82 -13.03 -20.19
CA ASN A 43 -58.98 -13.76 -20.69
C ASN A 43 -59.87 -14.20 -19.52
N THR A 44 -61.04 -13.58 -19.40
CA THR A 44 -62.04 -13.90 -18.36
C THR A 44 -63.27 -14.64 -18.91
N GLY A 45 -63.24 -15.10 -20.16
CA GLY A 45 -64.39 -15.72 -20.80
C GLY A 45 -65.58 -14.77 -21.03
N GLY A 46 -65.33 -13.45 -21.02
CA GLY A 46 -66.35 -12.43 -21.23
C GLY A 46 -67.02 -11.89 -19.96
N TYR A 47 -66.57 -12.32 -18.77
CA TYR A 47 -67.16 -11.91 -17.49
C TYR A 47 -66.30 -10.87 -16.75
N ALA A 48 -66.96 -9.95 -16.05
CA ALA A 48 -66.33 -8.89 -15.26
C ALA A 48 -66.29 -9.25 -13.75
N PHE A 49 -65.41 -10.18 -13.38
CA PHE A 49 -65.24 -10.62 -11.99
C PHE A 49 -64.78 -9.50 -11.05
N HIS A 50 -65.09 -9.63 -9.75
CA HIS A 50 -64.74 -8.65 -8.70
C HIS A 50 -65.20 -7.22 -9.05
N SER A 51 -66.47 -7.10 -9.47
CA SER A 51 -67.09 -5.83 -9.84
C SER A 51 -68.56 -5.80 -9.43
N LYS A 52 -69.18 -4.63 -9.42
CA LYS A 52 -70.61 -4.51 -9.12
C LYS A 52 -71.50 -5.25 -10.14
N LEU A 53 -70.98 -5.57 -11.32
CA LEU A 53 -71.70 -6.30 -12.36
C LEU A 53 -71.95 -7.78 -11.99
N THR A 54 -71.22 -8.33 -11.00
CA THR A 54 -71.47 -9.70 -10.51
C THR A 54 -72.63 -9.80 -9.52
N GLY A 55 -73.23 -8.68 -9.13
CA GLY A 55 -74.25 -8.61 -8.06
C GLY A 55 -75.48 -9.49 -8.29
N ASN A 56 -75.90 -9.71 -9.53
CA ASN A 56 -77.04 -10.60 -9.83
C ASN A 56 -76.69 -12.09 -9.71
N ALA A 57 -75.41 -12.45 -9.92
CA ALA A 57 -74.93 -13.83 -9.83
C ALA A 57 -74.55 -14.22 -8.39
N ALA A 58 -74.20 -13.25 -7.56
CA ALA A 58 -73.73 -13.50 -6.20
C ALA A 58 -74.76 -14.16 -5.26
N PRO A 59 -76.07 -13.82 -5.28
CA PRO A 59 -77.09 -14.57 -4.53
C PRO A 59 -77.20 -16.03 -4.98
N ILE A 60 -77.12 -16.29 -6.29
CA ILE A 60 -77.17 -17.65 -6.85
C ILE A 60 -75.95 -18.46 -6.37
N LEU A 61 -74.76 -17.86 -6.42
CA LEU A 61 -73.53 -18.47 -5.90
C LEU A 61 -73.64 -18.73 -4.40
N TYR A 62 -74.21 -17.81 -3.63
CA TYR A 62 -74.40 -17.97 -2.19
C TYR A 62 -75.35 -19.13 -1.86
N ASP A 63 -76.49 -19.21 -2.55
CA ASP A 63 -77.47 -20.27 -2.37
C ASP A 63 -76.92 -21.64 -2.75
N PHE A 64 -76.01 -21.70 -3.72
CA PHE A 64 -75.25 -22.90 -4.04
C PHE A 64 -74.20 -23.19 -2.95
N ALA A 65 -73.36 -22.21 -2.60
CA ALA A 65 -72.26 -22.38 -1.66
C ALA A 65 -72.72 -22.79 -0.27
N ARG A 66 -73.87 -22.29 0.23
CA ARG A 66 -74.43 -22.71 1.53
C ARG A 66 -74.89 -24.17 1.56
N LYS A 67 -75.22 -24.76 0.40
CA LYS A 67 -75.58 -26.18 0.28
C LYS A 67 -74.34 -27.08 0.22
N VAL A 68 -73.21 -26.54 -0.26
CA VAL A 68 -71.93 -27.25 -0.36
C VAL A 68 -71.12 -27.13 0.94
N ILE A 69 -71.07 -25.93 1.52
CA ILE A 69 -70.32 -25.59 2.74
C ILE A 69 -71.30 -25.60 3.92
N THR A 70 -71.72 -26.79 4.33
CA THR A 70 -72.70 -26.99 5.40
C THR A 70 -72.11 -26.81 6.81
N ASP A 71 -70.80 -27.01 6.96
CA ASP A 71 -70.06 -26.90 8.23
C ASP A 71 -68.78 -26.05 8.02
N PRO A 72 -68.90 -24.70 8.07
CA PRO A 72 -67.79 -23.79 7.83
C PRO A 72 -66.65 -23.97 8.85
N LYS A 73 -65.41 -24.03 8.37
CA LYS A 73 -64.23 -24.16 9.24
C LYS A 73 -63.55 -22.81 9.50
N PRO A 74 -63.01 -22.57 10.71
CA PRO A 74 -62.29 -21.33 11.01
C PRO A 74 -61.01 -21.21 10.17
N ARG A 75 -60.75 -20.01 9.68
CA ARG A 75 -59.52 -19.66 8.97
C ARG A 75 -58.40 -19.43 9.98
N SER A 76 -57.24 -20.04 9.74
CA SER A 76 -56.07 -19.81 10.59
C SER A 76 -55.44 -18.43 10.31
N PRO A 77 -54.70 -17.84 11.25
CA PRO A 77 -53.96 -16.60 11.03
C PRO A 77 -52.92 -16.67 9.90
N LYS A 78 -52.48 -17.88 9.50
CA LYS A 78 -51.57 -18.07 8.36
C LYS A 78 -52.22 -17.77 7.01
N TRP A 79 -53.54 -17.76 6.94
CA TRP A 79 -54.28 -17.42 5.73
C TRP A 79 -54.65 -15.93 5.76
N ILE A 80 -53.79 -15.11 5.17
CA ILE A 80 -54.05 -13.68 4.99
C ILE A 80 -55.17 -13.48 3.95
N SER A 81 -56.24 -12.75 4.29
CA SER A 81 -57.33 -12.49 3.35
C SER A 81 -56.91 -11.43 2.34
N SER A 82 -57.26 -11.64 1.06
CA SER A 82 -57.09 -10.66 0.00
C SER A 82 -58.40 -9.98 -0.41
N CYS A 83 -59.56 -10.35 0.15
CA CYS A 83 -60.83 -9.68 -0.18
C CYS A 83 -61.32 -8.73 0.92
N PHE A 84 -61.00 -8.99 2.19
CA PHE A 84 -61.27 -8.08 3.30
C PHE A 84 -60.09 -7.14 3.54
N GLN A 85 -60.37 -5.89 3.95
CA GLN A 85 -59.32 -4.98 4.39
C GLN A 85 -58.73 -5.44 5.73
N GLU A 86 -57.49 -5.04 6.02
CA GLU A 86 -56.77 -5.43 7.24
C GLU A 86 -57.56 -5.13 8.52
N ASN A 87 -58.21 -3.97 8.59
CA ASN A 87 -59.08 -3.56 9.70
C ASN A 87 -60.40 -4.35 9.79
N GLU A 88 -60.75 -5.12 8.76
CA GLU A 88 -61.96 -5.95 8.69
C GLU A 88 -61.65 -7.45 8.91
N TRP A 89 -60.39 -7.83 9.15
CA TRP A 89 -60.04 -9.25 9.34
C TRP A 89 -60.68 -9.88 10.56
N ASP A 90 -61.08 -9.06 11.53
CA ASP A 90 -61.81 -9.52 12.71
C ASP A 90 -63.30 -9.80 12.47
N ASP A 91 -63.84 -9.44 11.30
CA ASP A 91 -65.22 -9.71 10.91
C ASP A 91 -65.52 -11.22 10.96
N PRO A 92 -66.65 -11.65 11.56
CA PRO A 92 -67.03 -13.07 11.61
C PRO A 92 -67.07 -13.75 10.24
N ARG A 93 -67.44 -13.01 9.18
CA ARG A 93 -67.44 -13.51 7.79
C ARG A 93 -66.03 -13.73 7.28
N CYS A 94 -65.06 -12.94 7.72
CA CYS A 94 -63.65 -13.14 7.40
C CYS A 94 -63.07 -14.31 8.21
N LYS A 95 -63.46 -14.52 9.48
CA LYS A 95 -62.87 -15.59 10.32
C LYS A 95 -63.21 -17.02 9.88
N MET A 96 -64.24 -17.20 9.05
CA MET A 96 -64.73 -18.52 8.64
C MET A 96 -64.55 -18.73 7.13
N ASN A 97 -64.18 -19.96 6.72
CA ASN A 97 -64.29 -20.37 5.32
C ASN A 97 -65.73 -20.77 5.02
N SER A 98 -66.60 -19.77 4.89
CA SER A 98 -68.06 -19.94 4.75
C SER A 98 -68.58 -19.56 3.36
N ALA A 99 -69.86 -19.83 3.12
CA ALA A 99 -70.58 -19.30 1.95
C ALA A 99 -70.55 -17.76 1.92
N ASP A 100 -70.63 -17.10 3.08
CA ASP A 100 -70.54 -15.64 3.19
C ASP A 100 -69.15 -15.13 2.76
N TYR A 101 -68.07 -15.80 3.18
CA TYR A 101 -66.71 -15.46 2.74
C TYR A 101 -66.56 -15.61 1.22
N THR A 102 -67.06 -16.73 0.67
CA THR A 102 -66.99 -17.03 -0.76
C THR A 102 -67.75 -16.00 -1.59
N ARG A 103 -68.96 -15.64 -1.16
CA ARG A 103 -69.75 -14.56 -1.78
C ARG A 103 -69.01 -13.24 -1.71
N TYR A 104 -68.47 -12.90 -0.54
CA TYR A 104 -67.76 -11.64 -0.34
C TYR A 104 -66.53 -11.54 -1.25
N ASN A 105 -65.76 -12.62 -1.40
CA ASN A 105 -64.63 -12.67 -2.33
C ASN A 105 -65.05 -12.46 -3.80
N PHE A 106 -66.19 -13.03 -4.19
CA PHE A 106 -66.71 -12.95 -5.56
C PHE A 106 -67.23 -11.56 -5.95
N GLU A 107 -67.87 -10.85 -5.00
CA GLU A 107 -68.42 -9.50 -5.20
C GLU A 107 -67.36 -8.40 -5.07
N ASN A 108 -66.37 -8.58 -4.19
CA ASN A 108 -65.44 -7.52 -3.80
C ASN A 108 -64.07 -7.61 -4.50
N MET A 109 -63.38 -6.47 -4.48
CA MET A 109 -62.05 -6.28 -5.05
C MET A 109 -60.99 -7.12 -4.32
N VAL A 110 -60.04 -7.66 -5.08
CA VAL A 110 -58.88 -8.39 -4.55
C VAL A 110 -57.74 -7.42 -4.24
N ARG A 111 -57.34 -7.32 -2.98
CA ARG A 111 -56.21 -6.54 -2.46
C ARG A 111 -55.02 -7.47 -2.26
N PHE A 112 -54.23 -7.68 -3.30
CA PHE A 112 -53.04 -8.53 -3.24
C PHE A 112 -51.82 -7.75 -2.73
N ASP A 113 -51.76 -6.45 -2.99
CA ASP A 113 -50.77 -5.51 -2.46
C ASP A 113 -50.64 -5.57 -0.93
N GLN A 114 -51.76 -5.67 -0.20
CA GLN A 114 -51.73 -5.79 1.25
C GLN A 114 -51.11 -7.12 1.70
N VAL A 115 -51.28 -8.20 0.92
CA VAL A 115 -50.72 -9.52 1.22
C VAL A 115 -49.20 -9.50 1.05
N LEU A 116 -48.69 -8.82 0.03
CA LEU A 116 -47.24 -8.70 -0.23
C LEU A 116 -46.48 -8.12 0.97
N LYS A 117 -47.09 -7.20 1.72
CA LYS A 117 -46.49 -6.58 2.92
C LYS A 117 -46.14 -7.58 4.02
N TYR A 118 -46.84 -8.70 4.10
CA TYR A 118 -46.61 -9.75 5.11
C TYR A 118 -45.65 -10.84 4.65
N ILE A 119 -45.16 -10.79 3.40
CA ILE A 119 -44.18 -11.77 2.90
C ILE A 119 -42.78 -11.34 3.36
N PRO A 120 -42.04 -12.19 4.11
CA PRO A 120 -40.67 -11.89 4.51
C PRO A 120 -39.73 -11.65 3.32
N LYS A 121 -38.69 -10.81 3.50
CA LYS A 121 -37.77 -10.40 2.44
C LYS A 121 -36.85 -11.51 1.90
N ASP A 122 -36.73 -12.62 2.61
CA ASP A 122 -35.94 -13.81 2.29
C ASP A 122 -36.83 -15.06 2.12
N ALA A 123 -38.14 -14.86 1.90
CA ALA A 123 -39.09 -15.96 1.77
C ALA A 123 -38.92 -16.76 0.46
N ILE A 124 -39.35 -18.02 0.51
CA ILE A 124 -39.61 -18.83 -0.68
C ILE A 124 -41.11 -18.79 -0.98
N VAL A 125 -41.48 -18.18 -2.10
CA VAL A 125 -42.87 -18.02 -2.54
C VAL A 125 -43.18 -19.04 -3.63
N ILE A 126 -44.20 -19.86 -3.42
CA ILE A 126 -44.64 -20.88 -4.37
C ILE A 126 -45.98 -20.47 -4.97
N GLU A 127 -45.99 -20.19 -6.28
CA GLU A 127 -47.21 -19.92 -7.03
C GLU A 127 -47.90 -21.23 -7.42
N ILE A 128 -48.96 -21.56 -6.70
CA ILE A 128 -49.79 -22.75 -6.93
C ILE A 128 -50.80 -22.43 -8.03
N ALA A 129 -50.34 -22.51 -9.28
CA ALA A 129 -51.14 -22.24 -10.47
C ALA A 129 -50.67 -23.07 -11.67
N PRO A 130 -51.54 -23.30 -12.69
CA PRO A 130 -51.14 -23.97 -13.93
C PRO A 130 -50.16 -23.16 -14.79
N HIS A 131 -49.94 -21.88 -14.46
CA HIS A 131 -48.94 -21.00 -15.06
C HIS A 131 -48.59 -19.87 -14.09
N GLY A 132 -47.32 -19.48 -14.03
CA GLY A 132 -46.82 -18.43 -13.14
C GLY A 132 -47.12 -17.01 -13.60
N LEU A 133 -48.36 -16.55 -13.43
CA LEU A 133 -48.78 -15.19 -13.82
C LEU A 133 -48.30 -14.12 -12.84
N LEU A 134 -48.27 -14.44 -11.53
CA LEU A 134 -47.96 -13.48 -10.47
C LEU A 134 -46.46 -13.41 -10.16
N THR A 135 -45.70 -14.46 -10.49
CA THR A 135 -44.26 -14.55 -10.23
C THR A 135 -43.45 -13.32 -10.67
N PRO A 136 -43.60 -12.76 -11.90
CA PRO A 136 -42.87 -11.56 -12.29
C PRO A 136 -43.20 -10.34 -11.44
N LEU A 137 -44.46 -10.22 -11.02
CA LEU A 137 -44.94 -9.11 -10.20
C LEU A 137 -44.39 -9.21 -8.76
N ILE A 138 -44.44 -10.41 -8.17
CA ILE A 138 -43.93 -10.66 -6.82
C ILE A 138 -42.42 -10.39 -6.76
N LYS A 139 -41.66 -10.84 -7.77
CA LYS A 139 -40.21 -10.57 -7.87
C LYS A 139 -39.88 -9.07 -7.95
N ARG A 140 -40.70 -8.31 -8.69
CA ARG A 140 -40.52 -6.86 -8.85
C ARG A 140 -40.76 -6.11 -7.54
N ASP A 141 -41.80 -6.48 -6.81
CA ASP A 141 -42.23 -5.76 -5.59
C ASP A 141 -41.40 -6.14 -4.35
N LEU A 142 -41.03 -7.41 -4.20
CA LEU A 142 -40.28 -7.90 -3.01
C LEU A 142 -38.75 -7.89 -3.18
N GLY A 143 -38.24 -7.71 -4.41
CA GLY A 143 -36.81 -7.61 -4.70
C GLY A 143 -36.10 -8.96 -4.92
N SER A 144 -34.78 -8.90 -5.13
CA SER A 144 -33.96 -10.03 -5.59
C SER A 144 -33.68 -11.11 -4.55
N LYS A 145 -33.93 -10.84 -3.26
CA LYS A 145 -33.70 -11.80 -2.17
C LYS A 145 -34.82 -12.86 -2.04
N VAL A 146 -36.01 -12.58 -2.55
CA VAL A 146 -37.13 -13.53 -2.52
C VAL A 146 -37.00 -14.54 -3.64
N THR A 147 -37.16 -15.82 -3.30
CA THR A 147 -37.18 -16.90 -4.30
C THR A 147 -38.62 -17.22 -4.70
N CYS A 148 -39.01 -16.89 -5.94
CA CYS A 148 -40.33 -17.25 -6.46
C CYS A 148 -40.26 -18.48 -7.37
N LEU A 149 -41.08 -19.49 -7.06
CA LEU A 149 -41.18 -20.77 -7.76
C LEU A 149 -42.60 -20.98 -8.29
N THR A 150 -42.73 -21.64 -9.44
CA THR A 150 -44.03 -21.92 -10.09
C THR A 150 -44.27 -23.42 -10.15
N LEU A 151 -45.52 -23.87 -9.98
CA LEU A 151 -45.84 -25.29 -10.13
C LEU A 151 -45.99 -25.72 -11.59
N GLY A 152 -46.68 -24.90 -12.39
CA GLY A 152 -46.88 -25.15 -13.82
C GLY A 152 -46.39 -23.99 -14.67
N ASP A 153 -46.10 -24.30 -15.93
CA ASP A 153 -45.87 -23.32 -16.96
C ASP A 153 -46.43 -23.79 -18.32
N ARG A 154 -47.45 -23.05 -18.79
CA ARG A 154 -48.08 -23.23 -20.10
C ARG A 154 -47.13 -23.06 -21.28
N SER A 155 -45.99 -22.38 -21.11
CA SER A 155 -44.98 -22.25 -22.15
C SER A 155 -44.18 -23.55 -22.36
N THR A 156 -44.19 -24.45 -21.37
CA THR A 156 -43.39 -25.68 -21.39
C THR A 156 -44.17 -26.85 -22.00
N LYS A 157 -43.46 -27.69 -22.76
CA LYS A 157 -44.02 -28.94 -23.28
C LYS A 157 -44.10 -30.05 -22.23
N ASN A 158 -43.31 -29.97 -21.14
CA ASN A 158 -43.24 -30.99 -20.10
C ASN A 158 -43.32 -30.35 -18.70
N ASN A 159 -44.54 -30.23 -18.20
CA ASN A 159 -44.80 -29.65 -16.87
C ASN A 159 -44.27 -30.52 -15.72
N LEU A 160 -44.14 -31.84 -15.90
CA LEU A 160 -43.55 -32.72 -14.87
C LEU A 160 -42.08 -32.36 -14.64
N LYS A 161 -41.32 -32.15 -15.72
CA LYS A 161 -39.92 -31.70 -15.63
C LYS A 161 -39.83 -30.33 -14.96
N HIS A 162 -40.65 -29.37 -15.38
CA HIS A 162 -40.69 -28.02 -14.78
C HIS A 162 -40.96 -28.06 -13.27
N PHE A 163 -41.94 -28.88 -12.86
CA PHE A 163 -42.27 -29.10 -11.45
C PHE A 163 -41.09 -29.69 -10.67
N LEU A 164 -40.44 -30.75 -11.17
CA LEU A 164 -39.28 -31.37 -10.51
C LEU A 164 -38.07 -30.42 -10.44
N GLU A 165 -37.83 -29.63 -11.49
CA GLU A 165 -36.79 -28.58 -11.48
C GLU A 165 -37.07 -27.54 -10.39
N ASN A 166 -38.32 -27.11 -10.22
CA ASN A 166 -38.68 -26.16 -9.17
C ASN A 166 -38.66 -26.79 -7.77
N ILE A 167 -38.87 -28.10 -7.61
CA ILE A 167 -38.59 -28.82 -6.36
C ILE A 167 -37.08 -28.81 -6.06
N GLY A 168 -36.23 -29.01 -7.08
CA GLY A 168 -34.79 -28.88 -6.93
C GLY A 168 -34.38 -27.48 -6.47
N LYS A 169 -34.93 -26.44 -7.10
CA LYS A 169 -34.73 -25.04 -6.69
C LYS A 169 -35.25 -24.78 -5.28
N PHE A 170 -36.38 -25.35 -4.90
CA PHE A 170 -36.90 -25.28 -3.54
C PHE A 170 -35.89 -25.84 -2.52
N TYR A 171 -35.28 -26.99 -2.80
CA TYR A 171 -34.24 -27.59 -1.96
C TYR A 171 -32.96 -26.73 -1.88
N LEU A 172 -32.48 -26.24 -3.02
CA LEU A 172 -31.29 -25.37 -3.08
C LEU A 172 -31.44 -24.08 -2.27
N ASN A 173 -32.67 -23.58 -2.12
CA ASN A 173 -32.97 -22.39 -1.33
C ASN A 173 -33.34 -22.71 0.13
N GLY A 174 -33.07 -23.93 0.60
CA GLY A 174 -33.25 -24.34 2.01
C GLY A 174 -34.57 -25.05 2.33
N GLY A 175 -35.45 -25.21 1.33
CA GLY A 175 -36.67 -26.01 1.47
C GLY A 175 -36.38 -27.50 1.69
N GLN A 176 -37.29 -28.22 2.34
CA GLN A 176 -37.14 -29.65 2.64
C GLN A 176 -38.27 -30.47 1.98
N PRO A 177 -38.22 -30.72 0.65
CA PRO A 177 -39.28 -31.43 -0.05
C PRO A 177 -39.31 -32.91 0.37
N ASN A 178 -40.51 -33.43 0.64
CA ASN A 178 -40.70 -34.85 0.93
C ASN A 178 -40.79 -35.68 -0.36
N LEU A 179 -39.64 -35.86 -1.02
CA LEU A 179 -39.54 -36.57 -2.31
C LEU A 179 -40.17 -37.98 -2.29
N PRO A 180 -40.06 -38.81 -1.23
CA PRO A 180 -40.69 -40.12 -1.19
C PRO A 180 -42.22 -40.13 -1.37
N LYS A 181 -42.90 -38.98 -1.25
CA LYS A 181 -44.35 -38.87 -1.55
C LYS A 181 -44.65 -38.76 -3.04
N LEU A 182 -43.65 -38.53 -3.88
CA LEU A 182 -43.81 -38.30 -5.32
C LEU A 182 -43.61 -39.57 -6.16
N TYR A 183 -43.11 -40.66 -5.58
CA TYR A 183 -42.86 -41.92 -6.27
C TYR A 183 -43.24 -43.11 -5.38
N ASN A 184 -43.30 -44.29 -5.99
CA ASN A 184 -43.68 -45.52 -5.31
C ASN A 184 -42.70 -45.85 -4.17
N LYS A 185 -43.22 -46.44 -3.08
CA LYS A 185 -42.39 -46.84 -1.94
C LYS A 185 -41.29 -47.80 -2.39
N VAL A 186 -40.06 -47.51 -1.98
CA VAL A 186 -38.91 -48.40 -2.18
C VAL A 186 -38.98 -49.53 -1.14
N SER A 187 -38.69 -50.74 -1.58
CA SER A 187 -38.58 -51.90 -0.70
C SER A 187 -37.18 -51.94 -0.06
N PHE A 188 -37.12 -52.08 1.26
CA PHE A 188 -35.88 -52.25 2.00
C PHE A 188 -35.82 -53.65 2.61
N PRO A 189 -34.64 -54.28 2.75
CA PRO A 189 -33.29 -53.75 2.43
C PRO A 189 -33.05 -53.62 0.92
N VAL A 190 -32.13 -52.73 0.53
CA VAL A 190 -31.74 -52.56 -0.87
C VAL A 190 -31.01 -53.80 -1.40
N GLY A 191 -31.03 -53.99 -2.72
CA GLY A 191 -30.38 -55.14 -3.37
C GLY A 191 -28.85 -55.14 -3.21
N ARG A 192 -28.27 -56.35 -3.19
CA ARG A 192 -26.80 -56.54 -3.22
C ARG A 192 -26.22 -55.89 -4.47
N GLY A 193 -25.14 -55.11 -4.31
CA GLY A 193 -24.52 -54.35 -5.40
C GLY A 193 -24.99 -52.89 -5.51
N THR A 194 -25.92 -52.45 -4.65
CA THR A 194 -26.25 -51.01 -4.51
C THR A 194 -24.99 -50.23 -4.11
N ALA A 195 -24.72 -49.12 -4.80
CA ALA A 195 -23.50 -48.33 -4.61
C ALA A 195 -23.38 -47.78 -3.17
N ASN A 196 -22.15 -47.75 -2.66
CA ASN A 196 -21.85 -47.17 -1.35
C ASN A 196 -21.91 -45.64 -1.40
N ILE A 197 -22.57 -45.02 -0.42
CA ILE A 197 -22.69 -43.55 -0.28
C ILE A 197 -21.48 -42.95 0.44
N GLY A 198 -20.81 -43.71 1.32
CA GLY A 198 -19.75 -43.20 2.20
C GLY A 198 -18.57 -42.57 1.46
N SER A 199 -18.18 -43.09 0.29
CA SER A 199 -17.10 -42.52 -0.54
C SER A 199 -17.50 -41.24 -1.29
N LEU A 200 -18.80 -40.93 -1.37
CA LEU A 200 -19.31 -39.73 -2.03
C LEU A 200 -19.39 -38.53 -1.07
N ILE A 201 -19.39 -38.78 0.25
CA ILE A 201 -19.42 -37.74 1.29
C ILE A 201 -18.01 -37.20 1.49
N LYS A 202 -17.80 -35.94 1.12
CA LYS A 202 -16.54 -35.22 1.32
C LYS A 202 -16.71 -34.16 2.41
N TRP A 203 -15.72 -34.05 3.28
CA TRP A 203 -15.63 -33.02 4.31
C TRP A 203 -14.56 -31.99 3.92
N ASP A 204 -14.63 -30.80 4.51
CA ASP A 204 -13.56 -29.82 4.40
C ASP A 204 -12.39 -30.21 5.32
N HIS A 205 -11.33 -30.76 4.73
CA HIS A 205 -10.09 -31.13 5.41
C HIS A 205 -8.99 -30.07 5.28
N SER A 206 -9.33 -28.82 4.97
CA SER A 206 -8.35 -27.72 4.83
C SER A 206 -7.62 -27.42 6.14
N VAL A 207 -8.30 -27.54 7.28
CA VAL A 207 -7.72 -27.32 8.61
C VAL A 207 -6.97 -28.57 9.08
N LYS A 208 -5.66 -28.43 9.25
CA LYS A 208 -4.80 -29.47 9.81
C LYS A 208 -4.75 -29.38 11.32
N TRP A 209 -4.87 -30.52 11.99
CA TRP A 209 -4.79 -30.62 13.44
C TRP A 209 -3.40 -31.09 13.86
N GLN A 210 -2.92 -30.61 15.02
CA GLN A 210 -1.63 -31.03 15.55
C GLN A 210 -1.71 -32.48 16.02
N THR A 211 -1.02 -33.37 15.33
CA THR A 211 -0.91 -34.78 15.71
C THR A 211 0.34 -35.00 16.56
N PRO A 212 0.25 -35.69 17.71
CA PRO A 212 1.43 -35.98 18.53
C PRO A 212 2.45 -36.80 17.75
N PHE A 213 3.66 -36.25 17.58
CA PHE A 213 4.82 -36.96 17.05
C PHE A 213 5.65 -37.51 18.21
N PHE A 214 5.95 -38.81 18.18
CA PHE A 214 6.83 -39.43 19.17
C PHE A 214 8.28 -38.98 18.92
N LYS A 215 8.82 -38.10 19.79
CA LYS A 215 10.22 -37.65 19.72
C LYS A 215 11.11 -38.48 20.67
N HIS A 216 12.30 -38.88 20.20
CA HIS A 216 13.31 -39.50 21.04
C HIS A 216 13.79 -38.53 22.15
N LYS A 217 13.95 -39.06 23.38
CA LYS A 217 14.20 -38.36 24.65
C LYS A 217 15.53 -37.59 24.78
N SER A 218 16.30 -37.42 23.70
CA SER A 218 17.68 -36.90 23.76
C SER A 218 17.82 -35.51 23.13
N GLU A 219 16.98 -34.56 23.51
CA GLU A 219 17.23 -33.15 23.21
C GLU A 219 17.94 -32.55 24.44
N TYR A 220 19.25 -32.29 24.33
CA TYR A 220 20.04 -31.61 25.36
C TYR A 220 19.69 -30.12 25.34
N GLY A 221 19.26 -29.58 26.49
CA GLY A 221 18.85 -28.18 26.63
C GLY A 221 17.35 -27.94 26.66
N LYS A 222 16.96 -26.72 27.01
CA LYS A 222 15.55 -26.29 27.01
C LYS A 222 15.23 -25.58 25.69
N LYS A 223 14.25 -26.10 24.94
CA LYS A 223 13.70 -25.45 23.75
C LYS A 223 12.76 -24.31 24.15
N ILE A 224 13.00 -23.11 23.63
CA ILE A 224 12.06 -22.00 23.63
C ILE A 224 11.68 -21.68 22.18
N THR A 225 10.39 -21.73 21.87
CA THR A 225 9.85 -21.31 20.58
C THR A 225 9.34 -19.88 20.69
N ILE A 226 9.76 -19.03 19.76
CA ILE A 226 9.30 -17.64 19.63
C ILE A 226 8.65 -17.50 18.27
N ASN A 227 7.38 -17.08 18.28
CA ASN A 227 6.63 -16.71 17.10
C ASN A 227 6.09 -15.31 17.34
N ILE A 228 6.47 -14.35 16.50
CA ILE A 228 6.08 -12.95 16.69
C ILE A 228 4.61 -12.69 16.34
N SER A 229 3.91 -13.61 15.68
CA SER A 229 2.46 -13.56 15.51
C SER A 229 1.69 -13.92 16.77
N ASP A 230 2.33 -14.52 17.78
CA ASP A 230 1.74 -14.68 19.11
C ASP A 230 1.79 -13.34 19.87
N ASN A 231 0.64 -12.92 20.41
CA ASN A 231 0.48 -11.73 21.26
C ASN A 231 1.56 -11.62 22.35
N LYS A 232 2.04 -12.77 22.87
CA LYS A 232 3.10 -12.80 23.88
C LYS A 232 4.44 -12.25 23.40
N PHE A 233 4.79 -12.43 22.14
CA PHE A 233 6.07 -12.03 21.55
C PHE A 233 5.96 -10.90 20.55
N GLN A 234 4.75 -10.42 20.28
CA GLN A 234 4.46 -9.34 19.33
C GLN A 234 5.26 -8.07 19.60
N TYR A 235 5.55 -7.76 20.87
CA TYR A 235 6.38 -6.61 21.25
C TYR A 235 7.78 -6.62 20.59
N LEU A 236 8.34 -7.80 20.26
CA LEU A 236 9.64 -7.90 19.60
C LEU A 236 9.64 -7.31 18.18
N MET A 237 8.48 -7.10 17.55
CA MET A 237 8.39 -6.42 16.26
C MET A 237 8.80 -4.95 16.30
N ASP A 238 8.77 -4.36 17.49
CA ASP A 238 9.07 -2.95 17.71
C ASP A 238 10.58 -2.67 17.80
N TYR A 239 11.42 -3.71 17.86
CA TYR A 239 12.88 -3.60 17.85
C TYR A 239 13.42 -3.92 16.45
N LYS A 240 13.81 -2.87 15.71
CA LYS A 240 14.25 -3.01 14.32
C LYS A 240 15.66 -2.46 14.11
N LEU A 241 16.44 -3.18 13.31
CA LEU A 241 17.78 -2.82 12.87
C LEU A 241 17.76 -2.62 11.35
N ASN A 242 17.94 -1.39 10.86
CA ASN A 242 17.75 -1.03 9.46
C ASN A 242 16.42 -1.56 8.87
N GLY A 243 15.33 -1.47 9.64
CA GLY A 243 14.01 -1.96 9.22
C GLY A 243 13.75 -3.46 9.46
N GLU A 244 14.78 -4.28 9.63
CA GLU A 244 14.65 -5.71 9.94
C GLU A 244 14.34 -5.95 11.41
N LYS A 245 13.40 -6.84 11.71
CA LYS A 245 13.03 -7.22 13.07
C LYS A 245 14.08 -8.20 13.59
N ILE A 246 14.78 -7.86 14.66
CA ILE A 246 15.84 -8.72 15.21
C ILE A 246 15.63 -9.03 16.67
N MET A 247 16.12 -10.18 17.12
CA MET A 247 16.15 -10.53 18.54
C MET A 247 17.13 -9.60 19.29
N PRO A 248 16.68 -8.81 20.28
CA PRO A 248 17.56 -7.98 21.08
C PRO A 248 18.49 -8.83 21.96
N LEU A 249 19.69 -8.32 22.30
CA LEU A 249 20.61 -8.97 23.23
C LEU A 249 19.93 -9.30 24.57
N ALA A 250 19.15 -8.36 25.10
CA ALA A 250 18.38 -8.59 26.33
C ALA A 250 17.35 -9.73 26.20
N GLY A 251 16.82 -9.98 25.00
CA GLY A 251 15.89 -11.10 24.77
C GLY A 251 16.55 -12.46 24.99
N TYR A 252 17.81 -12.61 24.56
CA TYR A 252 18.61 -13.80 24.85
C TYR A 252 18.86 -13.97 26.35
N LEU A 253 19.20 -12.89 27.05
CA LEU A 253 19.45 -12.92 28.49
C LEU A 253 18.19 -13.27 29.29
N VAL A 254 17.04 -12.70 28.94
CA VAL A 254 15.75 -13.02 29.58
C VAL A 254 15.35 -14.47 29.32
N MET A 255 15.63 -15.01 28.13
CA MET A 255 15.44 -16.45 27.85
C MET A 255 16.31 -17.33 28.76
N VAL A 256 17.59 -17.01 28.91
CA VAL A 256 18.51 -17.74 29.81
C VAL A 256 18.05 -17.61 31.26
N TRP A 257 17.67 -16.41 31.69
CA TRP A 257 17.16 -16.16 33.03
C TRP A 257 15.93 -17.02 33.33
N LYS A 258 15.00 -17.10 32.37
CA LYS A 258 13.81 -17.95 32.51
C LYS A 258 14.17 -19.42 32.68
N VAL A 259 15.09 -19.94 31.86
CA VAL A 259 15.57 -21.34 32.00
C VAL A 259 16.30 -21.55 33.32
N PHE A 260 17.09 -20.58 33.76
CA PHE A 260 17.79 -20.63 35.04
C PHE A 260 16.83 -20.63 36.24
N ALA A 261 15.76 -19.84 36.17
CA ALA A 261 14.69 -19.83 37.18
C ALA A 261 13.91 -21.15 37.17
N ASP A 262 13.59 -21.70 36.00
CA ASP A 262 12.97 -23.03 35.84
C ASP A 262 13.84 -24.14 36.47
N LEU A 263 15.18 -24.08 36.28
CA LEU A 263 16.12 -25.03 36.90
C LEU A 263 16.14 -24.95 38.43
N LYS A 264 15.77 -23.80 39.00
CA LYS A 264 15.62 -23.57 40.44
C LYS A 264 14.20 -23.78 40.95
N LEU A 265 13.24 -24.11 40.07
CA LEU A 265 11.82 -24.24 40.40
C LEU A 265 11.22 -22.95 41.00
N GLN A 266 11.70 -21.78 40.55
CA GLN A 266 11.24 -20.47 41.01
C GLN A 266 10.73 -19.62 39.84
N ALA A 267 9.86 -18.65 40.12
CA ALA A 267 9.43 -17.69 39.10
C ALA A 267 10.55 -16.68 38.81
N ILE A 268 10.62 -16.15 37.57
CA ILE A 268 11.65 -15.19 37.15
C ILE A 268 11.74 -13.97 38.09
N ASN A 269 10.60 -13.48 38.60
CA ASN A 269 10.51 -12.33 39.51
C ASN A 269 11.07 -12.59 40.92
N GLN A 270 11.44 -13.84 41.24
CA GLN A 270 11.96 -14.26 42.55
C GLN A 270 13.45 -14.63 42.49
N VAL A 271 14.07 -14.59 41.30
CA VAL A 271 15.45 -15.06 41.10
C VAL A 271 16.34 -13.88 40.68
N PRO A 272 17.01 -13.22 41.63
CA PRO A 272 18.10 -12.31 41.34
C PRO A 272 19.25 -13.00 40.59
N VAL A 273 19.75 -12.38 39.52
CA VAL A 273 20.75 -12.99 38.63
C VAL A 273 21.92 -12.06 38.33
N ILE A 274 23.08 -12.68 38.12
CA ILE A 274 24.27 -12.03 37.56
C ILE A 274 24.61 -12.73 36.25
N PHE A 275 24.76 -11.97 35.18
CA PHE A 275 25.38 -12.40 33.94
C PHE A 275 26.82 -11.88 33.88
N GLU A 276 27.75 -12.74 33.48
CA GLU A 276 29.17 -12.38 33.32
C GLU A 276 29.66 -12.85 31.94
N SER A 277 30.56 -12.07 31.35
CA SER A 277 31.24 -12.41 30.08
C SER A 277 30.27 -12.81 28.97
N VAL A 278 29.21 -12.02 28.80
CA VAL A 278 28.18 -12.26 27.76
C VAL A 278 28.75 -11.86 26.42
N ILE A 279 28.68 -12.76 25.44
CA ILE A 279 29.13 -12.52 24.06
C ILE A 279 28.00 -12.89 23.10
N LEU A 280 27.63 -11.93 22.24
CA LEU A 280 26.68 -12.09 21.15
C LEU A 280 27.44 -12.36 19.85
N HIS A 281 27.28 -13.56 19.30
CA HIS A 281 27.95 -14.00 18.07
C HIS A 281 27.17 -13.64 16.81
N SER A 282 25.83 -13.72 16.87
CA SER A 282 24.99 -13.48 15.69
C SER A 282 23.62 -12.92 16.05
N ASN A 283 23.18 -11.89 15.31
CA ASN A 283 21.81 -11.39 15.38
C ASN A 283 20.84 -12.36 14.69
N THR A 284 19.75 -12.73 15.36
CA THR A 284 18.67 -13.53 14.75
C THR A 284 17.57 -12.62 14.21
N ILE A 285 17.22 -12.78 12.93
CA ILE A 285 16.09 -12.09 12.28
C ILE A 285 14.77 -12.80 12.65
N LEU A 286 13.72 -12.02 12.91
CA LEU A 286 12.39 -12.47 13.30
C LEU A 286 11.37 -12.27 12.17
N SER A 287 10.74 -13.36 11.71
CA SER A 287 9.78 -13.35 10.59
C SER A 287 8.33 -13.57 11.08
N LEU A 288 7.35 -12.94 10.42
CA LEU A 288 5.95 -12.85 10.88
C LEU A 288 5.26 -14.21 11.00
N ASP A 289 5.60 -15.20 10.17
CA ASP A 289 4.88 -16.47 10.10
C ASP A 289 5.77 -17.68 10.39
N GLN A 290 6.84 -17.48 11.15
CA GLN A 290 7.82 -18.53 11.43
C GLN A 290 8.00 -18.75 12.92
N ASP A 291 7.90 -20.02 13.32
CA ASP A 291 8.37 -20.47 14.62
C ASP A 291 9.90 -20.51 14.64
N ILE A 292 10.50 -19.62 15.43
CA ILE A 292 11.94 -19.60 15.65
C ILE A 292 12.26 -20.38 16.92
N HIS A 293 13.24 -21.27 16.84
CA HIS A 293 13.57 -22.19 17.92
C HIS A 293 14.94 -21.87 18.51
N PHE A 294 14.96 -21.53 19.79
CA PHE A 294 16.18 -21.34 20.56
C PHE A 294 16.40 -22.52 21.52
N TRP A 295 17.60 -23.07 21.52
CA TRP A 295 18.04 -24.12 22.43
C TRP A 295 18.98 -23.53 23.46
N ILE A 296 18.59 -23.60 24.73
CA ILE A 296 19.35 -22.98 25.82
C ILE A 296 19.94 -24.08 26.69
N ASN A 297 21.27 -24.10 26.77
CA ASN A 297 22.03 -24.99 27.63
C ASN A 297 22.60 -24.18 28.78
N ILE A 298 22.46 -24.67 30.01
CA ILE A 298 23.09 -24.08 31.20
C ILE A 298 23.81 -25.21 31.96
N MET A 299 25.12 -25.07 32.08
CA MET A 299 25.96 -25.98 32.87
C MET A 299 25.77 -25.69 34.36
N LYS A 300 25.13 -26.60 35.09
CA LYS A 300 24.69 -26.38 36.48
C LYS A 300 25.80 -25.93 37.45
N HIS A 301 27.02 -26.44 37.29
CA HIS A 301 28.12 -26.15 38.22
C HIS A 301 28.88 -24.86 37.87
N SER A 302 29.17 -24.62 36.58
CA SER A 302 29.93 -23.44 36.15
C SER A 302 29.05 -22.21 35.92
N GLY A 303 27.74 -22.39 35.77
CA GLY A 303 26.82 -21.35 35.32
C GLY A 303 26.99 -20.98 33.84
N TYR A 304 27.89 -21.64 33.11
CA TYR A 304 28.13 -21.35 31.70
C TYR A 304 26.91 -21.71 30.86
N PHE A 305 26.48 -20.78 30.01
CA PHE A 305 25.33 -20.97 29.13
C PHE A 305 25.67 -20.74 27.67
N GLU A 306 24.94 -21.43 26.81
CA GLU A 306 24.98 -21.27 25.35
C GLU A 306 23.55 -21.30 24.79
N ILE A 307 23.30 -20.43 23.82
CA ILE A 307 22.03 -20.36 23.11
C ILE A 307 22.27 -20.68 21.64
N PHE A 308 21.58 -21.69 21.12
CA PHE A 308 21.64 -22.07 19.71
C PHE A 308 20.35 -21.71 18.98
N ASN A 309 20.49 -21.25 17.74
CA ASN A 309 19.41 -21.26 16.75
C ASN A 309 19.84 -22.17 15.60
N GLY A 310 19.13 -23.29 15.42
CA GLY A 310 19.57 -24.36 14.52
C GLY A 310 20.92 -24.93 14.95
N LYS A 311 21.96 -24.75 14.14
CA LYS A 311 23.34 -25.20 14.41
C LYS A 311 24.29 -24.06 14.82
N MET A 312 23.81 -22.83 14.85
CA MET A 312 24.63 -21.65 15.14
C MET A 312 24.49 -21.24 16.60
N ILE A 313 25.61 -20.91 17.24
CA ILE A 313 25.61 -20.26 18.55
C ILE A 313 25.23 -18.80 18.35
N CYS A 314 24.17 -18.35 19.02
CA CYS A 314 23.74 -16.95 19.00
C CYS A 314 24.40 -16.15 20.12
N CYS A 315 24.41 -16.68 21.34
CA CYS A 315 24.88 -15.98 22.53
C CYS A 315 25.47 -16.98 23.53
N GLN A 316 26.52 -16.57 24.24
CA GLN A 316 27.12 -17.35 25.33
C GLN A 316 27.47 -16.46 26.52
N GLY A 317 27.73 -17.05 27.68
CA GLY A 317 28.19 -16.33 28.87
C GLY A 317 28.11 -17.19 30.13
N LYS A 318 28.13 -16.56 31.30
CA LYS A 318 27.89 -17.22 32.60
C LYS A 318 26.71 -16.58 33.31
N VAL A 319 25.86 -17.40 33.93
CA VAL A 319 24.76 -16.97 34.79
C VAL A 319 24.96 -17.52 36.20
N LYS A 320 24.82 -16.65 37.21
CA LYS A 320 24.96 -16.98 38.63
C LYS A 320 23.77 -16.43 39.41
N ASN A 321 23.55 -17.00 40.59
CA ASN A 321 22.62 -16.41 41.56
C ASN A 321 23.26 -15.17 42.20
N LEU A 322 22.47 -14.13 42.49
CA LEU A 322 22.93 -13.01 43.30
C LEU A 322 22.67 -13.34 44.78
N GLU A 323 23.73 -13.40 45.61
CA GLU A 323 23.61 -13.80 47.02
C GLU A 323 23.25 -12.65 47.97
N SER A 324 23.51 -11.39 47.56
CA SER A 324 22.86 -10.13 47.99
C SER A 324 23.83 -8.98 47.69
N ILE A 325 23.40 -8.03 46.84
CA ILE A 325 24.11 -6.76 46.64
C ILE A 325 23.06 -5.66 46.76
N ARG A 326 23.24 -4.72 47.68
CA ARG A 326 22.49 -3.46 47.65
C ARG A 326 23.15 -2.57 46.61
N ILE A 327 22.44 -2.31 45.51
CA ILE A 327 22.86 -1.31 44.53
C ILE A 327 22.61 0.06 45.18
N GLU A 328 23.66 0.70 45.69
CA GLU A 328 23.57 2.07 46.17
C GLU A 328 23.44 3.02 44.98
N LEU A 329 22.35 3.79 44.97
CA LEU A 329 22.06 4.81 43.96
C LEU A 329 22.22 6.19 44.58
N SER A 330 23.16 6.98 44.08
CA SER A 330 23.33 8.39 44.45
C SER A 330 22.86 9.28 43.30
N PHE A 331 21.61 9.72 43.33
CA PHE A 331 21.08 10.61 42.30
C PHE A 331 21.50 12.06 42.58
N GLN A 332 22.35 12.62 41.71
CA GLN A 332 22.57 14.06 41.67
C GLN A 332 21.54 14.71 40.73
N GLN A 333 21.10 15.92 41.03
CA GLN A 333 20.20 16.64 40.11
C GLN A 333 20.96 17.03 38.84
N PRO A 334 20.35 16.84 37.65
CA PRO A 334 20.99 17.17 36.39
C PRO A 334 21.25 18.68 36.34
N LYS A 335 22.52 19.08 36.15
CA LYS A 335 22.92 20.47 35.94
C LYS A 335 22.85 20.91 34.46
N ASN A 336 22.63 19.96 33.56
CA ASN A 336 22.79 20.12 32.11
C ASN A 336 21.43 20.07 31.39
N GLU A 337 21.39 20.59 30.16
CA GLU A 337 20.26 20.46 29.25
C GLU A 337 19.90 18.98 29.00
N LEU A 338 18.61 18.72 28.80
CA LEU A 338 18.04 17.38 28.66
C LEU A 338 17.57 17.12 27.23
N LEU A 339 17.90 15.95 26.71
CA LEU A 339 17.28 15.33 25.55
C LEU A 339 15.98 14.66 25.98
N PHE A 340 14.89 14.92 25.26
CA PHE A 340 13.60 14.26 25.48
C PHE A 340 13.42 13.05 24.56
N THR A 341 12.40 12.23 24.85
CA THR A 341 12.04 11.01 24.10
C THR A 341 12.21 11.15 22.59
N ASN A 342 11.62 12.15 21.94
CA ASN A 342 11.65 12.28 20.48
C ASN A 342 13.06 12.53 19.93
N GLU A 343 13.89 13.25 20.66
CA GLU A 343 15.26 13.57 20.26
C GLU A 343 16.16 12.33 20.39
N ILE A 344 16.05 11.62 21.51
CA ILE A 344 16.79 10.36 21.76
C ILE A 344 16.49 9.34 20.66
N TYR A 345 15.21 9.09 20.38
CA TYR A 345 14.82 8.12 19.36
C TYR A 345 15.10 8.63 17.93
N ARG A 346 15.15 9.95 17.69
CA ARG A 346 15.62 10.49 16.40
C ARG A 346 17.11 10.20 16.20
N ILE A 347 17.95 10.36 17.23
CA ILE A 347 19.38 10.02 17.17
C ILE A 347 19.58 8.53 16.88
N LEU A 348 18.85 7.66 17.60
CA LEU A 348 18.91 6.21 17.37
C LEU A 348 18.44 5.84 15.96
N ASN A 349 17.36 6.47 15.47
CA ASN A 349 16.84 6.25 14.13
C ASN A 349 17.85 6.66 13.04
N LEU A 350 18.52 7.80 13.19
CA LEU A 350 19.59 8.24 12.29
C LEU A 350 20.79 7.28 12.27
N LYS A 351 21.03 6.58 13.38
CA LYS A 351 22.06 5.53 13.49
C LYS A 351 21.63 4.18 12.89
N GLY A 352 20.35 4.02 12.52
CA GLY A 352 19.77 2.79 11.96
C GLY A 352 19.10 1.86 13.00
N LEU A 353 18.94 2.33 14.24
CA LEU A 353 18.24 1.64 15.32
C LEU A 353 16.81 2.19 15.42
N HIS A 354 15.85 1.44 14.89
CA HIS A 354 14.47 1.87 14.76
C HIS A 354 13.64 1.24 15.88
N PHE A 355 13.48 1.96 16.99
CA PHE A 355 12.64 1.53 18.12
C PHE A 355 11.25 2.14 18.02
N VAL A 356 10.22 1.30 18.13
CA VAL A 356 8.81 1.67 17.98
C VAL A 356 8.03 1.35 19.26
N ASN A 357 6.85 1.92 19.45
CA ASN A 357 5.88 1.63 20.52
C ASN A 357 6.52 1.29 21.88
N GLN A 358 6.49 0.00 22.29
CA GLN A 358 6.91 -0.43 23.63
C GLN A 358 8.41 -0.24 23.86
N PHE A 359 9.26 -0.29 22.84
CA PHE A 359 10.70 -0.05 22.96
C PHE A 359 11.06 1.44 23.08
N ARG A 360 10.08 2.35 23.03
CA ARG A 360 10.27 3.79 23.25
C ARG A 360 10.18 4.21 24.73
N CYS A 361 10.96 3.56 25.60
CA CYS A 361 10.96 3.76 27.05
C CYS A 361 11.66 5.03 27.57
N PHE A 362 12.63 5.60 26.86
CA PHE A 362 13.34 6.80 27.34
C PHE A 362 12.39 8.00 27.44
N LYS A 363 12.35 8.65 28.60
CA LYS A 363 11.61 9.89 28.85
C LYS A 363 12.52 11.10 28.65
N SER A 364 13.67 11.07 29.30
CA SER A 364 14.70 12.09 29.16
C SER A 364 16.09 11.55 29.46
N MET A 365 17.13 12.25 29.00
CA MET A 365 18.53 11.94 29.24
C MET A 365 19.33 13.24 29.18
N SER A 366 20.34 13.44 30.03
CA SER A 366 21.24 14.59 29.92
C SER A 366 22.08 14.51 28.64
N LEU A 367 22.57 15.65 28.12
CA LEU A 367 23.38 15.68 26.88
C LEU A 367 24.67 14.86 26.98
N ASP A 368 25.29 14.81 28.15
CA ASP A 368 26.44 13.94 28.47
C ASP A 368 26.04 12.48 28.73
N GLY A 369 24.73 12.23 28.82
CA GLY A 369 24.08 10.98 29.17
C GLY A 369 24.52 10.35 30.49
N HIS A 370 24.97 11.16 31.44
CA HIS A 370 25.25 10.72 32.82
C HIS A 370 23.99 10.42 33.63
N HIS A 371 22.87 11.07 33.32
CA HIS A 371 21.61 10.91 34.04
C HIS A 371 20.46 10.82 33.06
N GLY A 372 19.41 10.07 33.40
CA GLY A 372 18.19 10.07 32.62
C GLY A 372 17.06 9.32 33.28
N VAL A 373 15.93 9.32 32.60
CA VAL A 373 14.67 8.73 33.06
C VAL A 373 14.17 7.75 32.00
N ILE A 374 13.85 6.54 32.44
CA ILE A 374 13.34 5.45 31.62
C ILE A 374 12.03 4.90 32.20
N GLY A 375 11.01 4.74 31.38
CA GLY A 375 9.73 4.16 31.80
C GLY A 375 9.82 2.63 31.90
N TRP A 376 9.36 2.07 33.03
CA TRP A 376 9.20 0.63 33.22
C TRP A 376 7.80 0.18 32.82
N ASN A 377 7.68 -0.79 31.92
CA ASN A 377 6.40 -1.28 31.37
C ASN A 377 6.12 -2.76 31.72
N GLY A 378 6.81 -3.32 32.72
CA GLY A 378 6.68 -4.74 33.10
C GLY A 378 7.46 -5.72 32.21
N ASN A 379 8.21 -5.25 31.21
CA ASN A 379 8.93 -6.12 30.27
C ASN A 379 10.46 -5.94 30.38
N TYR A 380 11.13 -6.92 31.01
CA TYR A 380 12.59 -6.92 31.19
C TYR A 380 13.36 -6.84 29.87
N THR A 381 12.89 -7.51 28.80
CA THR A 381 13.56 -7.48 27.50
C THR A 381 13.65 -6.05 26.97
N VAL A 382 12.54 -5.31 27.05
CA VAL A 382 12.43 -3.94 26.57
C VAL A 382 13.26 -2.98 27.42
N PHE A 383 13.15 -3.09 28.74
CA PHE A 383 13.84 -2.23 29.69
C PHE A 383 15.36 -2.38 29.61
N LEU A 384 15.86 -3.62 29.67
CA LEU A 384 17.29 -3.91 29.55
C LEU A 384 17.82 -3.52 28.17
N SER A 385 17.06 -3.75 27.09
CA SER A 385 17.47 -3.33 25.74
C SER A 385 17.67 -1.82 25.67
N SER A 386 16.78 -1.04 26.29
CA SER A 386 16.90 0.42 26.30
C SER A 386 18.15 0.87 27.07
N LEU A 387 18.38 0.34 28.27
CA LEU A 387 19.59 0.65 29.05
C LEU A 387 20.88 0.28 28.31
N LEU A 388 20.92 -0.87 27.63
CA LEU A 388 22.07 -1.28 26.82
C LEU A 388 22.41 -0.30 25.70
N HIS A 389 21.47 0.55 25.27
CA HIS A 389 21.71 1.54 24.21
C HIS A 389 22.05 2.94 24.73
N VAL A 390 22.11 3.17 26.06
CA VAL A 390 22.54 4.48 26.62
C VAL A 390 23.89 4.94 26.03
N PRO A 391 24.95 4.10 25.98
CA PRO A 391 26.22 4.51 25.39
C PRO A 391 26.12 4.79 23.89
N ALA A 392 25.23 4.07 23.19
CA ALA A 392 24.99 4.28 21.76
C ALA A 392 24.31 5.62 21.48
N VAL A 393 23.46 6.14 22.38
CA VAL A 393 22.85 7.48 22.26
C VAL A 393 23.94 8.56 22.34
N ILE A 394 24.77 8.50 23.37
CA ILE A 394 25.80 9.52 23.71
C ILE A 394 26.97 9.50 22.72
N SER A 395 27.25 8.34 22.12
CA SER A 395 28.36 8.20 21.18
C SER A 395 28.22 9.19 20.03
N PHE A 396 29.28 9.96 19.76
CA PHE A 396 29.35 10.78 18.55
C PHE A 396 29.39 9.95 17.27
N ASN A 397 29.53 8.61 17.35
CA ASN A 397 29.62 7.74 16.19
C ASN A 397 28.29 7.58 15.44
N ASP A 398 28.26 8.00 14.18
CA ASP A 398 27.12 7.82 13.27
C ASP A 398 27.07 6.40 12.65
N ALA A 399 28.05 5.55 12.95
CA ALA A 399 28.03 4.17 12.53
C ALA A 399 26.90 3.40 13.24
N LEU A 400 26.36 2.41 12.54
CA LEU A 400 25.42 1.48 13.14
C LEU A 400 26.16 0.52 14.08
N LEU A 401 25.94 0.70 15.37
CA LEU A 401 26.59 -0.05 16.45
C LEU A 401 25.56 -0.90 17.20
N MET A 402 25.91 -2.14 17.50
CA MET A 402 25.09 -3.06 18.30
C MET A 402 25.88 -3.60 19.49
N PRO A 403 25.26 -3.78 20.67
CA PRO A 403 25.91 -4.44 21.80
C PRO A 403 26.38 -5.85 21.41
N SER A 404 27.67 -6.12 21.58
CA SER A 404 28.29 -7.41 21.21
C SER A 404 28.85 -8.16 22.40
N GLU A 405 29.42 -7.45 23.37
CA GLU A 405 29.96 -8.05 24.60
C GLU A 405 29.50 -7.24 25.80
N ILE A 406 29.22 -7.94 26.90
CA ILE A 406 28.91 -7.32 28.17
C ILE A 406 29.71 -8.03 29.25
N GLU A 407 30.50 -7.26 30.00
CA GLU A 407 31.32 -7.81 31.07
C GLU A 407 30.46 -8.35 32.21
N LYS A 408 29.50 -7.54 32.68
CA LYS A 408 28.64 -7.89 33.81
C LYS A 408 27.27 -7.24 33.71
N ILE A 409 26.21 -7.99 34.03
CA ILE A 409 24.87 -7.46 34.28
C ILE A 409 24.33 -8.06 35.57
N VAL A 410 23.88 -7.22 36.49
CA VAL A 410 23.16 -7.64 37.69
C VAL A 410 21.71 -7.23 37.53
N VAL A 411 20.79 -8.16 37.78
CA VAL A 411 19.34 -7.90 37.78
C VAL A 411 18.75 -8.45 39.07
N ASP A 412 18.21 -7.56 39.89
CA ASP A 412 17.42 -7.88 41.07
C ASP A 412 15.93 -7.56 40.79
N PRO A 413 15.11 -8.57 40.47
CA PRO A 413 13.69 -8.35 40.19
C PRO A 413 12.91 -7.88 41.42
N THR A 414 13.40 -8.14 42.65
CA THR A 414 12.67 -7.79 43.87
C THR A 414 12.57 -6.27 44.06
N ALA A 415 13.53 -5.53 43.51
CA ALA A 415 13.52 -4.07 43.51
C ALA A 415 12.37 -3.46 42.66
N PHE A 416 11.77 -4.22 41.75
CA PHE A 416 10.67 -3.77 40.89
C PHE A 416 9.27 -4.08 41.45
N THR A 417 9.17 -4.74 42.61
CA THR A 417 7.89 -5.20 43.19
C THR A 417 6.89 -4.07 43.48
N ASN A 418 7.37 -2.84 43.71
CA ASN A 418 6.53 -1.66 43.95
C ASN A 418 6.42 -0.72 42.73
N TYR A 419 6.98 -1.10 41.58
CA TYR A 419 7.03 -0.29 40.37
C TYR A 419 6.07 -0.87 39.32
N GLU A 420 4.85 -0.32 39.24
CA GLU A 420 3.93 -0.55 38.11
C GLU A 420 3.88 0.69 37.22
N ASN A 421 4.29 0.58 35.95
CA ASN A 421 4.22 1.68 34.97
C ASN A 421 4.80 3.01 35.47
N THR A 422 5.99 2.95 36.05
CA THR A 422 6.65 4.08 36.72
C THR A 422 7.94 4.45 36.00
N ASP A 423 8.29 5.74 36.10
CA ASP A 423 9.52 6.27 35.57
C ASP A 423 10.67 6.02 36.57
N ILE A 424 11.76 5.43 36.08
CA ILE A 424 12.94 5.04 36.85
C ILE A 424 14.11 5.91 36.43
N ASN A 425 14.79 6.50 37.41
CA ASN A 425 16.03 7.23 37.16
C ASN A 425 17.19 6.24 36.95
N PHE A 426 18.00 6.47 35.93
CA PHE A 426 19.27 5.79 35.73
C PHE A 426 20.43 6.78 35.79
N GLN A 427 21.59 6.27 36.21
CA GLN A 427 22.86 6.96 36.21
C GLN A 427 23.85 6.18 35.35
N HIS A 428 24.68 6.87 34.58
CA HIS A 428 25.70 6.29 33.75
C HIS A 428 27.04 6.97 34.02
N ASP A 429 27.97 6.22 34.60
CA ASP A 429 29.36 6.64 34.75
C ASP A 429 30.10 6.28 33.47
N THR A 430 30.40 7.28 32.65
CA THR A 430 31.10 7.07 31.37
C THR A 430 32.58 6.72 31.55
N LYS A 431 33.17 6.99 32.73
CA LYS A 431 34.59 6.67 32.99
C LYS A 431 34.76 5.19 33.29
N GLU A 432 33.88 4.67 34.14
CA GLU A 432 33.83 3.25 34.50
C GLU A 432 33.00 2.42 33.49
N ASN A 433 32.28 3.09 32.57
CA ASN A 433 31.31 2.50 31.65
C ASN A 433 30.26 1.65 32.39
N VAL A 434 29.69 2.20 33.45
CA VAL A 434 28.70 1.51 34.31
C VAL A 434 27.38 2.26 34.30
N ILE A 435 26.29 1.55 34.02
CA ILE A 435 24.91 2.05 34.06
C ILE A 435 24.22 1.43 35.26
N LYS A 436 23.66 2.26 36.13
CA LYS A 436 22.94 1.86 37.34
C LYS A 436 21.54 2.44 37.34
N CYS A 437 20.56 1.62 37.70
CA CYS A 437 19.22 2.08 38.06
C CYS A 437 18.66 1.18 39.15
N THR A 438 17.43 1.43 39.58
CA THR A 438 16.73 0.55 40.53
C THR A 438 16.76 -0.90 40.02
N GLY A 439 17.36 -1.80 40.79
CA GLY A 439 17.40 -3.24 40.51
C GLY A 439 18.30 -3.69 39.34
N VAL A 440 19.00 -2.79 38.65
CA VAL A 440 19.87 -3.17 37.51
C VAL A 440 21.19 -2.43 37.55
N GLU A 441 22.28 -3.18 37.37
CA GLU A 441 23.63 -2.66 37.12
C GLU A 441 24.18 -3.32 35.86
N ILE A 442 24.64 -2.53 34.90
CA ILE A 442 25.28 -2.99 33.67
C ILE A 442 26.69 -2.41 33.64
N SER A 443 27.70 -3.27 33.57
CA SER A 443 29.10 -2.87 33.50
C SER A 443 29.69 -3.23 32.15
N ASN A 444 30.38 -2.26 31.58
CA ASN A 444 31.26 -2.38 30.43
C ASN A 444 30.61 -3.05 29.20
N VAL A 445 29.65 -2.35 28.59
CA VAL A 445 29.05 -2.78 27.31
C VAL A 445 29.97 -2.38 26.17
N LYS A 446 30.38 -3.36 25.36
CA LYS A 446 31.09 -3.12 24.11
C LYS A 446 30.14 -3.24 22.93
N PHE A 447 30.40 -2.42 21.91
CA PHE A 447 29.63 -2.39 20.68
C PHE A 447 30.47 -2.87 19.51
N SER A 448 29.84 -3.61 18.60
CA SER A 448 30.43 -3.94 17.31
C SER A 448 29.70 -3.20 16.18
N LYS A 449 30.45 -2.89 15.12
CA LYS A 449 29.89 -2.30 13.91
C LYS A 449 29.11 -3.36 13.15
N VAL A 450 27.87 -3.05 12.80
CA VAL A 450 27.07 -3.89 11.89
C VAL A 450 27.19 -3.34 10.48
N SER A 451 27.56 -4.20 9.53
CA SER A 451 27.53 -3.84 8.12
C SER A 451 26.12 -3.43 7.73
N LYS A 452 25.96 -2.19 7.26
CA LYS A 452 24.72 -1.77 6.63
C LYS A 452 24.56 -2.62 5.37
N ARG A 453 23.60 -3.55 5.38
CA ARG A 453 23.11 -4.07 4.10
C ARG A 453 22.61 -2.85 3.34
N PRO A 454 22.99 -2.64 2.06
CA PRO A 454 22.29 -1.65 1.26
C PRO A 454 20.81 -2.02 1.37
N LEU A 455 20.03 -1.14 2.00
CA LEU A 455 18.60 -1.24 1.90
C LEU A 455 18.35 -1.28 0.40
N ILE A 456 17.62 -2.30 -0.06
CA ILE A 456 16.99 -2.27 -1.38
C ILE A 456 15.90 -1.21 -1.27
N GLN A 457 16.28 0.05 -1.07
CA GLN A 457 15.44 1.16 -1.45
C GLN A 457 15.44 1.11 -2.97
N ASP A 458 14.23 1.07 -3.54
CA ASP A 458 14.03 1.28 -4.97
C ASP A 458 14.93 2.44 -5.40
N ASN A 459 15.72 2.20 -6.46
CA ASN A 459 16.73 3.13 -6.95
C ASN A 459 16.21 4.56 -6.87
N LEU A 460 16.85 5.42 -6.07
CA LEU A 460 16.50 6.84 -6.00
C LEU A 460 16.44 7.40 -7.43
N LEU A 461 15.25 7.77 -7.87
CA LEU A 461 15.03 8.29 -9.22
C LEU A 461 15.53 9.73 -9.28
N LEU A 462 16.76 9.91 -9.74
CA LEU A 462 17.33 11.22 -10.00
C LEU A 462 16.86 11.71 -11.38
N LYS A 463 16.10 12.81 -11.40
CA LYS A 463 15.63 13.47 -12.64
C LYS A 463 16.16 14.91 -12.73
N GLU A 464 16.64 15.32 -13.90
CA GLU A 464 16.96 16.72 -14.23
C GLU A 464 15.71 17.48 -14.67
N HIS A 465 15.57 18.76 -14.31
CA HIS A 465 14.42 19.58 -14.67
C HIS A 465 14.84 20.67 -15.66
N ILE A 466 14.60 20.43 -16.96
CA ILE A 466 15.09 21.30 -18.05
C ILE A 466 13.94 21.82 -18.92
N PHE A 467 14.17 22.95 -19.60
CA PHE A 467 13.22 23.47 -20.59
C PHE A 467 13.31 22.64 -21.86
N VAL A 468 12.16 22.15 -22.31
CA VAL A 468 12.02 21.35 -23.53
C VAL A 468 11.02 22.04 -24.47
N PRO A 469 11.45 22.43 -25.69
CA PRO A 469 10.56 22.87 -26.75
C PRO A 469 9.48 21.84 -27.07
N TYR A 470 8.28 22.27 -27.48
CA TYR A 470 7.27 21.33 -27.97
C TYR A 470 7.66 20.66 -29.29
N GLU A 471 8.61 21.24 -30.01
CA GLU A 471 9.27 20.63 -31.15
C GLU A 471 10.70 20.27 -30.71
N TYR A 472 10.89 19.04 -30.24
CA TYR A 472 12.14 18.56 -29.66
C TYR A 472 12.82 17.55 -30.59
N GLN A 473 14.15 17.54 -30.56
CA GLN A 473 14.99 16.56 -31.25
C GLN A 473 15.77 15.76 -30.19
N SER A 474 15.65 14.44 -30.25
CA SER A 474 16.28 13.50 -29.32
C SER A 474 16.85 12.32 -30.10
N ASN A 475 17.81 11.61 -29.52
CA ASN A 475 18.34 10.37 -30.13
C ASN A 475 17.74 9.13 -29.46
N ASP A 476 16.85 9.35 -28.47
CA ASP A 476 16.22 8.31 -27.67
C ASP A 476 14.69 8.42 -27.71
N THR A 477 14.05 7.37 -28.22
CA THR A 477 12.60 7.21 -28.31
C THR A 477 11.94 7.18 -26.92
N ALA A 478 12.57 6.55 -25.94
CA ALA A 478 12.01 6.44 -24.59
C ALA A 478 11.89 7.82 -23.92
N THR A 479 12.91 8.66 -24.09
CA THR A 479 12.89 10.07 -23.68
C THR A 479 11.71 10.83 -24.32
N CYS A 480 11.51 10.69 -25.63
CA CYS A 480 10.41 11.36 -26.33
C CYS A 480 9.02 10.90 -25.86
N ILE A 481 8.84 9.60 -25.62
CA ILE A 481 7.59 9.03 -25.09
C ILE A 481 7.35 9.50 -23.65
N SER A 482 8.38 9.50 -22.80
CA SER A 482 8.29 10.00 -21.42
C SER A 482 7.87 11.48 -21.36
N MET A 483 8.42 12.31 -22.24
CA MET A 483 8.01 13.72 -22.38
C MET A 483 6.53 13.84 -22.79
N ALA A 484 6.07 13.01 -23.73
CA ALA A 484 4.67 13.01 -24.15
C ALA A 484 3.74 12.61 -22.99
N PHE A 485 4.09 11.59 -22.21
CA PHE A 485 3.33 11.20 -21.03
C PHE A 485 3.29 12.31 -19.97
N GLN A 486 4.39 13.00 -19.71
CA GLN A 486 4.39 14.15 -18.81
C GLN A 486 3.45 15.28 -19.28
N ILE A 487 3.33 15.50 -20.60
CA ILE A 487 2.36 16.45 -21.17
C ILE A 487 0.93 15.92 -21.01
N ILE A 488 0.69 14.63 -21.21
CA ILE A 488 -0.64 14.04 -21.03
C ILE A 488 -1.09 14.19 -19.57
N PHE A 489 -0.26 13.76 -18.62
CA PHE A 489 -0.59 13.74 -17.19
C PHE A 489 -0.81 15.13 -16.60
N GLU A 490 -0.03 16.13 -16.99
CA GLU A 490 -0.26 17.50 -16.51
C GLU A 490 -1.58 18.13 -17.01
N ASN A 491 -2.20 17.55 -18.04
CA ASN A 491 -3.46 18.03 -18.60
C ASN A 491 -4.69 17.28 -18.03
N PHE A 492 -4.50 16.18 -17.28
CA PHE A 492 -5.56 15.44 -16.59
C PHE A 492 -5.40 15.58 -15.07
N GLY A 493 -5.64 16.78 -14.54
CA GLY A 493 -5.33 17.13 -13.14
C GLY A 493 -6.04 16.28 -12.07
N VAL A 494 -7.35 16.06 -12.17
CA VAL A 494 -8.11 15.40 -11.09
C VAL A 494 -8.03 13.86 -11.16
N SER A 495 -7.93 13.29 -12.37
CA SER A 495 -7.95 11.84 -12.55
C SER A 495 -6.53 11.26 -12.57
N ARG A 496 -6.16 10.58 -11.48
CA ARG A 496 -4.89 9.84 -11.41
C ARG A 496 -4.92 8.52 -12.15
N ASN A 497 -6.12 8.02 -12.48
CA ASN A 497 -6.31 6.78 -13.23
C ASN A 497 -6.90 7.14 -14.58
N LEU A 498 -6.13 6.96 -15.64
CA LEU A 498 -6.55 7.21 -17.02
C LEU A 498 -6.86 5.87 -17.69
N ARG A 499 -7.75 5.88 -18.67
CA ARG A 499 -7.98 4.72 -19.54
C ARG A 499 -7.31 4.97 -20.87
N GLY A 500 -6.48 4.00 -21.26
CA GLY A 500 -5.74 4.01 -22.50
C GLY A 500 -6.23 2.93 -23.46
N ARG A 501 -5.90 3.09 -24.73
CA ARG A 501 -5.92 2.00 -25.72
C ARG A 501 -4.60 1.98 -26.49
N MET A 502 -4.07 0.78 -26.71
CA MET A 502 -2.91 0.55 -27.57
C MET A 502 -3.35 -0.09 -28.88
N GLU A 503 -3.05 0.55 -30.01
CA GLU A 503 -3.38 0.08 -31.36
C GLU A 503 -2.09 0.01 -32.18
N PHE A 504 -1.43 -1.15 -32.18
CA PHE A 504 -0.15 -1.34 -32.86
C PHE A 504 -0.21 -2.36 -34.02
N LYS A 505 0.68 -2.23 -35.01
CA LYS A 505 0.95 -3.29 -36.00
C LYS A 505 1.65 -4.47 -35.34
N ASN A 506 1.40 -5.68 -35.85
CA ASN A 506 2.05 -6.90 -35.36
C ASN A 506 3.49 -7.01 -35.89
N THR A 507 4.40 -6.21 -35.32
CA THR A 507 5.82 -6.12 -35.70
C THR A 507 6.70 -6.13 -34.44
N THR A 508 7.98 -6.48 -34.58
CA THR A 508 8.95 -6.48 -33.47
C THR A 508 9.16 -5.08 -32.89
N GLU A 509 9.24 -4.06 -33.75
CA GLU A 509 9.39 -2.65 -33.36
C GLU A 509 8.23 -2.15 -32.50
N ALA A 510 7.00 -2.57 -32.84
CA ALA A 510 5.82 -2.23 -32.03
C ALA A 510 5.85 -2.86 -30.64
N GLU A 511 6.39 -4.08 -30.50
CA GLU A 511 6.49 -4.74 -29.20
C GLU A 511 7.57 -4.10 -28.31
N GLU A 512 8.68 -3.64 -28.90
CA GLU A 512 9.68 -2.84 -28.21
C GLU A 512 9.09 -1.53 -27.67
N ILE A 513 8.27 -0.84 -28.47
CA ILE A 513 7.58 0.38 -28.04
C ILE A 513 6.61 0.09 -26.89
N LYS A 514 5.85 -1.00 -26.94
CA LYS A 514 4.96 -1.38 -25.82
C LYS A 514 5.74 -1.60 -24.53
N ASN A 515 6.87 -2.29 -24.60
CA ASN A 515 7.74 -2.50 -23.43
C ASN A 515 8.25 -1.16 -22.87
N ILE A 516 8.70 -0.25 -23.74
CA ILE A 516 9.12 1.11 -23.31
C ILE A 516 7.97 1.85 -22.62
N VAL A 517 6.75 1.77 -23.16
CA VAL A 517 5.57 2.41 -22.54
C VAL A 517 5.28 1.79 -21.17
N HIS A 518 5.33 0.47 -21.03
CA HIS A 518 5.14 -0.21 -19.76
C HIS A 518 6.21 0.18 -18.73
N ASP A 519 7.49 0.17 -19.11
CA ASP A 519 8.60 0.58 -18.25
C ASP A 519 8.43 2.01 -17.75
N ILE A 520 8.04 2.94 -18.64
CA ILE A 520 7.79 4.34 -18.25
C ILE A 520 6.65 4.42 -17.24
N LEU A 521 5.53 3.73 -17.49
CA LEU A 521 4.37 3.76 -16.59
C LEU A 521 4.66 3.10 -15.23
N GLU A 522 5.48 2.05 -15.18
CA GLU A 522 5.91 1.44 -13.92
C GLU A 522 6.78 2.37 -13.07
N THR A 523 7.58 3.23 -13.71
CA THR A 523 8.39 4.25 -13.00
C THR A 523 7.61 5.49 -12.56
N GLU A 524 6.38 5.67 -13.02
CA GLU A 524 5.54 6.82 -12.69
C GLU A 524 4.72 6.58 -11.41
N SER A 525 4.93 7.42 -10.40
CA SER A 525 4.36 7.21 -9.06
C SER A 525 3.01 7.87 -8.82
N TYR A 526 2.61 8.82 -9.68
CA TYR A 526 1.43 9.67 -9.46
C TYR A 526 0.22 9.34 -10.35
N PHE A 527 0.45 8.70 -11.50
CA PHE A 527 -0.56 8.39 -12.50
C PHE A 527 -0.51 6.92 -12.87
N SER A 528 -1.67 6.33 -13.12
CA SER A 528 -1.80 4.98 -13.70
C SER A 528 -2.63 5.04 -14.97
N VAL A 529 -2.33 4.14 -15.91
CA VAL A 529 -3.08 3.99 -17.15
C VAL A 529 -3.57 2.55 -17.24
N GLU A 530 -4.89 2.37 -17.25
CA GLU A 530 -5.52 1.08 -17.50
C GLU A 530 -5.79 0.94 -18.99
N PHE A 531 -5.19 -0.07 -19.63
CA PHE A 531 -5.40 -0.32 -21.06
C PHE A 531 -6.62 -1.21 -21.27
N ILE A 532 -7.57 -0.75 -22.09
CA ILE A 532 -8.85 -1.43 -22.35
C ILE A 532 -8.92 -1.85 -23.82
N ASP A 533 -9.21 -3.14 -24.03
CA ASP A 533 -9.27 -3.75 -25.37
C ASP A 533 -10.63 -3.59 -26.09
N ASP A 534 -11.67 -3.15 -25.37
CA ASP A 534 -12.98 -2.95 -25.98
C ASP A 534 -13.06 -1.67 -26.85
N GLN A 535 -13.95 -1.68 -27.84
CA GLN A 535 -14.24 -0.53 -28.71
C GLN A 535 -15.50 0.24 -28.29
N ILE A 536 -15.91 0.17 -27.02
CA ILE A 536 -17.17 0.78 -26.55
C ILE A 536 -16.91 1.78 -25.43
N THR A 537 -15.94 1.49 -24.58
CA THR A 537 -15.60 2.29 -23.41
C THR A 537 -14.89 3.59 -23.83
N PRO A 538 -15.31 4.75 -23.29
CA PRO A 538 -14.59 6.01 -23.50
C PRO A 538 -13.17 5.95 -22.91
N VAL A 539 -12.18 6.41 -23.67
CA VAL A 539 -10.76 6.43 -23.28
C VAL A 539 -10.20 7.85 -23.31
N GLU A 540 -9.25 8.13 -22.43
CA GLU A 540 -8.55 9.41 -22.34
C GLU A 540 -7.30 9.47 -23.24
N LEU A 541 -6.70 8.31 -23.55
CA LEU A 541 -5.47 8.19 -24.33
C LEU A 541 -5.58 7.08 -25.39
N ILE A 542 -5.15 7.36 -26.62
CA ILE A 542 -4.90 6.34 -27.65
C ILE A 542 -3.42 6.40 -28.04
N ILE A 543 -2.75 5.25 -28.05
CA ILE A 543 -1.36 5.09 -28.50
C ILE A 543 -1.38 4.22 -29.75
N SER A 544 -0.81 4.70 -30.86
CA SER A 544 -0.86 3.97 -32.12
C SER A 544 0.29 4.25 -33.09
N ASP A 545 0.61 3.27 -33.92
CA ASP A 545 1.49 3.37 -35.10
C ASP A 545 0.71 3.28 -36.45
N TYR A 546 -0.62 3.23 -36.39
CA TYR A 546 -1.50 3.29 -37.55
C TYR A 546 -1.73 4.73 -37.99
N ARG A 547 -1.76 4.96 -39.31
CA ARG A 547 -2.09 6.29 -39.86
C ARG A 547 -3.57 6.64 -39.70
N ASP A 548 -4.45 5.64 -39.74
CA ASP A 548 -5.90 5.80 -39.64
C ASP A 548 -6.40 5.35 -38.25
N ILE A 549 -6.41 6.26 -37.29
CA ILE A 549 -6.80 5.98 -35.89
C ILE A 549 -8.30 6.23 -35.68
N SER A 550 -9.02 5.27 -35.12
CA SER A 550 -10.45 5.44 -34.81
C SER A 550 -10.65 6.27 -33.54
N THR A 551 -11.24 7.46 -33.66
CA THR A 551 -11.42 8.38 -32.52
C THR A 551 -12.82 8.36 -31.89
N LYS A 552 -13.69 7.41 -32.28
CA LYS A 552 -15.12 7.40 -31.93
C LYS A 552 -15.43 7.41 -30.42
N ASN A 553 -14.50 6.98 -29.56
CA ASN A 553 -14.65 6.93 -28.11
C ASN A 553 -13.55 7.69 -27.34
N LEU A 554 -12.75 8.51 -28.04
CA LEU A 554 -11.82 9.39 -27.36
C LEU A 554 -12.62 10.53 -26.71
N VAL A 555 -12.41 10.77 -25.41
CA VAL A 555 -13.05 11.91 -24.73
C VAL A 555 -12.65 13.24 -25.37
N ALA A 556 -13.46 14.28 -25.21
CA ALA A 556 -13.26 15.57 -25.90
C ALA A 556 -11.90 16.25 -25.59
N ASP A 557 -11.32 15.99 -24.41
CA ASP A 557 -9.99 16.46 -23.99
C ASP A 557 -8.90 15.38 -24.07
N GLY A 558 -9.17 14.28 -24.78
CA GLY A 558 -8.28 13.15 -24.94
C GLY A 558 -7.05 13.44 -25.79
N PHE A 559 -6.02 12.61 -25.63
CA PHE A 559 -4.78 12.67 -26.39
C PHE A 559 -4.60 11.46 -27.29
N ILE A 560 -3.91 11.68 -28.41
CA ILE A 560 -3.44 10.62 -29.29
C ILE A 560 -1.93 10.70 -29.38
N LEU A 561 -1.25 9.64 -28.95
CA LEU A 561 0.19 9.47 -29.08
C LEU A 561 0.46 8.61 -30.32
N PHE A 562 0.88 9.24 -31.40
CA PHE A 562 1.20 8.59 -32.66
C PHE A 562 2.72 8.40 -32.80
N ILE A 563 3.14 7.20 -33.18
CA ILE A 563 4.56 6.86 -33.38
C ILE A 563 4.74 6.36 -34.82
N GLY A 564 5.44 7.14 -35.65
CA GLY A 564 5.55 6.84 -37.09
C GLY A 564 6.01 8.04 -37.93
N ASP A 565 5.57 8.13 -39.18
CA ASP A 565 6.00 9.19 -40.11
C ASP A 565 5.21 10.51 -39.88
N LYS A 566 5.87 11.67 -40.06
CA LYS A 566 5.34 13.02 -39.81
C LYS A 566 4.02 13.39 -40.51
N HIS A 567 3.64 12.69 -41.58
CA HIS A 567 2.57 13.08 -42.50
C HIS A 567 1.22 12.39 -42.24
N SER A 568 0.50 12.83 -41.20
CA SER A 568 -0.96 12.63 -41.07
C SER A 568 -1.54 13.48 -39.94
N VAL A 569 -1.77 14.78 -40.18
CA VAL A 569 -2.65 15.57 -39.30
C VAL A 569 -4.09 15.16 -39.60
N MET A 570 -4.67 14.37 -38.72
CA MET A 570 -6.07 13.97 -38.82
C MET A 570 -6.98 15.20 -38.67
N GLY A 571 -7.97 15.36 -39.54
CA GLY A 571 -8.91 16.48 -39.49
C GLY A 571 -9.59 16.59 -38.11
N GLY A 572 -9.50 17.76 -37.47
CA GLY A 572 -10.05 18.02 -36.13
C GLY A 572 -9.03 17.92 -34.97
N TYR A 573 -7.81 17.45 -35.23
CA TYR A 573 -6.74 17.35 -34.22
C TYR A 573 -5.58 18.28 -34.54
N GLN A 574 -4.98 18.88 -33.52
CA GLN A 574 -3.80 19.74 -33.62
C GLN A 574 -2.58 19.05 -32.99
N LEU A 575 -1.42 19.17 -33.64
CA LEU A 575 -0.13 18.74 -33.09
C LEU A 575 0.26 19.62 -31.92
N VAL A 576 0.44 19.01 -30.74
CA VAL A 576 0.81 19.70 -29.51
C VAL A 576 2.27 19.47 -29.11
N TYR A 577 2.82 18.31 -29.45
CA TYR A 577 4.24 17.98 -29.25
C TYR A 577 4.74 17.07 -30.37
N SER A 578 6.00 17.28 -30.79
CA SER A 578 6.71 16.39 -31.70
C SER A 578 8.14 16.16 -31.20
N GLY A 579 8.48 14.90 -30.95
CA GLY A 579 9.83 14.43 -30.73
C GLY A 579 10.35 13.76 -31.99
N ALA A 580 11.21 14.45 -32.75
CA ALA A 580 11.90 13.84 -33.89
C ALA A 580 13.11 13.06 -33.39
N ILE A 581 13.32 11.86 -33.92
CA ILE A 581 14.47 11.02 -33.61
C ILE A 581 15.56 11.31 -34.64
N GLU A 582 16.76 11.70 -34.21
CA GLU A 582 17.89 11.87 -35.15
C GLU A 582 18.15 10.56 -35.90
N ASP A 583 18.37 10.64 -37.21
CA ASP A 583 18.65 9.52 -38.12
C ASP A 583 17.54 8.45 -38.31
N ALA A 584 16.32 8.67 -37.81
CA ALA A 584 15.19 7.75 -38.02
C ALA A 584 14.09 8.34 -38.93
N ALA A 585 13.44 7.49 -39.72
CA ALA A 585 12.25 7.86 -40.51
C ALA A 585 11.01 8.09 -39.62
N THR A 586 11.03 7.57 -38.40
CA THR A 586 9.92 7.59 -37.44
C THR A 586 10.14 8.63 -36.33
N GLY A 587 9.05 9.21 -35.83
CA GLY A 587 9.06 10.16 -34.71
C GLY A 587 7.85 9.98 -33.81
N VAL A 588 7.85 10.68 -32.68
CA VAL A 588 6.77 10.66 -31.68
C VAL A 588 5.95 11.94 -31.78
N TYR A 589 4.65 11.82 -32.01
CA TYR A 589 3.74 12.94 -32.22
C TYR A 589 2.56 12.85 -31.26
N LEU A 590 2.35 13.91 -30.48
CA LEU A 590 1.22 14.04 -29.58
C LEU A 590 0.18 14.98 -30.21
N LEU A 591 -1.03 14.46 -30.40
CA LEU A 591 -2.16 15.16 -31.00
C LEU A 591 -3.25 15.36 -29.96
N ARG A 592 -3.96 16.49 -30.06
CA ARG A 592 -5.12 16.81 -29.21
C ARG A 592 -6.27 17.37 -30.04
N HIS A 593 -7.50 17.03 -29.67
CA HIS A 593 -8.69 17.51 -30.36
C HIS A 593 -8.90 19.02 -30.18
N VAL A 594 -9.30 19.73 -31.24
CA VAL A 594 -9.54 21.18 -31.20
C VAL A 594 -10.97 21.44 -30.70
N THR A 595 -11.12 21.73 -29.41
CA THR A 595 -12.41 22.11 -28.81
C THR A 595 -12.51 23.63 -28.60
N LYS A 596 -13.71 24.19 -28.78
CA LYS A 596 -13.97 25.59 -28.40
C LYS A 596 -14.02 25.71 -26.87
N VAL A 597 -13.64 26.87 -26.35
CA VAL A 597 -13.79 27.23 -24.93
C VAL A 597 -15.05 28.08 -24.81
N ASN A 598 -15.96 27.73 -23.90
CA ASN A 598 -17.22 28.44 -23.72
C ASN A 598 -17.05 29.69 -22.86
N SER A 599 -16.23 29.63 -21.81
CA SER A 599 -15.90 30.78 -20.95
C SER A 599 -14.42 30.76 -20.56
N PHE A 600 -13.75 31.90 -20.68
CA PHE A 600 -12.37 32.05 -20.20
C PHE A 600 -12.15 33.42 -19.58
N ASP A 601 -11.18 33.50 -18.69
CA ASP A 601 -10.69 34.76 -18.13
C ASP A 601 -9.16 34.77 -18.05
N ILE A 602 -8.59 35.98 -17.93
CA ILE A 602 -7.16 36.23 -17.97
C ILE A 602 -6.73 36.94 -16.69
N VAL A 603 -5.78 36.34 -15.97
CA VAL A 603 -5.24 36.91 -14.73
C VAL A 603 -3.73 37.07 -14.85
N HIS A 604 -3.26 38.31 -14.75
CA HIS A 604 -1.84 38.62 -14.68
C HIS A 604 -1.33 38.41 -13.25
N VAL A 605 -0.35 37.52 -13.12
CA VAL A 605 0.30 37.14 -11.87
C VAL A 605 1.55 37.99 -11.70
N ASN A 606 1.74 38.51 -10.49
CA ASN A 606 2.96 39.20 -10.09
C ASN A 606 3.35 38.80 -8.67
N ASN A 607 4.64 38.92 -8.34
CA ASN A 607 5.17 38.55 -7.02
C ASN A 607 5.10 39.68 -5.96
N LYS A 608 4.45 40.81 -6.26
CA LYS A 608 4.47 42.00 -5.39
C LYS A 608 3.21 42.17 -4.55
N THR A 609 2.04 42.11 -5.17
CA THR A 609 0.77 42.50 -4.52
C THR A 609 -0.14 41.32 -4.19
N PHE A 610 0.01 40.17 -4.86
CA PHE A 610 -0.83 38.97 -4.67
C PHE A 610 -2.37 39.15 -4.78
N GLU A 611 -2.85 40.34 -5.16
CA GLU A 611 -4.27 40.67 -5.36
C GLU A 611 -4.95 39.78 -6.42
N TRP A 612 -4.17 39.19 -7.31
CA TRP A 612 -4.64 38.25 -8.32
C TRP A 612 -5.18 36.93 -7.71
N ILE A 613 -4.86 36.61 -6.46
CA ILE A 613 -5.41 35.42 -5.75
C ILE A 613 -6.92 35.55 -5.60
N ASP A 614 -7.45 36.72 -5.25
CA ASP A 614 -8.89 36.90 -5.07
C ASP A 614 -9.63 36.88 -6.42
N LYS A 615 -8.96 37.27 -7.52
CA LYS A 615 -9.48 37.08 -8.88
C LYS A 615 -9.58 35.60 -9.25
N ILE A 616 -8.62 34.77 -8.83
CA ILE A 616 -8.68 33.32 -9.02
C ILE A 616 -9.86 32.74 -8.25
N LYS A 617 -10.04 33.09 -6.98
CA LYS A 617 -11.18 32.63 -6.17
C LYS A 617 -12.51 33.01 -6.81
N TYR A 618 -12.63 34.26 -7.25
CA TYR A 618 -13.83 34.73 -7.95
C TYR A 618 -14.10 33.93 -9.23
N ALA A 619 -13.07 33.65 -10.04
CA ALA A 619 -13.21 32.85 -11.25
C ALA A 619 -13.69 31.41 -10.97
N ILE A 620 -13.23 30.81 -9.86
CA ILE A 620 -13.69 29.49 -9.40
C ILE A 620 -15.17 29.55 -9.00
N ASP A 621 -15.57 30.56 -8.21
CA ASP A 621 -16.96 30.75 -7.77
C ASP A 621 -17.91 30.95 -8.96
N GLN A 622 -17.45 31.65 -10.01
CA GLN A 622 -18.19 31.86 -11.25
C GLN A 622 -18.19 30.66 -12.20
N CYS A 623 -17.50 29.55 -11.85
CA CYS A 623 -17.42 28.34 -12.68
C CYS A 623 -16.88 28.62 -14.10
N ILE A 624 -15.86 29.47 -14.24
CA ILE A 624 -15.21 29.75 -15.54
C ILE A 624 -14.52 28.47 -16.04
N GLU A 625 -14.71 28.10 -17.31
CA GLU A 625 -14.18 26.83 -17.88
C GLU A 625 -12.64 26.82 -17.93
N VAL A 626 -12.03 27.91 -18.40
CA VAL A 626 -10.56 28.02 -18.52
C VAL A 626 -10.05 29.34 -17.94
N LEU A 627 -9.15 29.27 -16.97
CA LEU A 627 -8.47 30.44 -16.41
C LEU A 627 -7.02 30.50 -16.90
N TYR A 628 -6.65 31.56 -17.62
CA TYR A 628 -5.30 31.78 -18.11
C TYR A 628 -4.50 32.66 -17.12
N LEU A 629 -3.51 32.07 -16.46
CA LEU A 629 -2.60 32.79 -15.56
C LEU A 629 -1.33 33.19 -16.33
N ILE A 630 -1.03 34.49 -16.39
CA ILE A 630 0.09 35.01 -17.17
C ILE A 630 1.15 35.55 -16.23
N SER A 631 2.39 35.08 -16.41
CA SER A 631 3.58 35.70 -15.84
C SER A 631 4.42 36.30 -16.96
N SER A 632 4.60 37.62 -16.88
CA SER A 632 5.40 38.41 -17.81
C SER A 632 6.24 39.37 -16.97
N GLY A 633 7.57 39.35 -17.10
CA GLY A 633 8.39 40.34 -16.38
C GLY A 633 9.09 39.85 -15.11
N ASP A 634 8.80 38.64 -14.62
CA ASP A 634 9.31 38.16 -13.33
C ASP A 634 10.24 36.96 -13.52
N ASP A 635 11.53 37.15 -13.26
CA ASP A 635 12.57 36.09 -13.37
C ASP A 635 12.31 34.89 -12.43
N PHE A 636 11.47 35.06 -11.40
CA PHE A 636 11.20 34.07 -10.36
C PHE A 636 9.70 33.90 -10.08
N CYS A 637 8.89 33.57 -11.09
CA CYS A 637 7.47 33.30 -10.88
C CYS A 637 7.19 31.79 -10.72
N GLY A 638 6.80 31.35 -9.52
CA GLY A 638 6.44 29.96 -9.20
C GLY A 638 5.11 29.47 -9.82
N ILE A 639 4.59 30.16 -10.85
CA ILE A 639 3.27 29.95 -11.45
C ILE A 639 3.05 28.55 -12.03
N MET A 640 4.10 27.91 -12.57
CA MET A 640 3.99 26.55 -13.09
C MET A 640 3.70 25.53 -11.99
N GLY A 641 4.35 25.68 -10.82
CA GLY A 641 4.08 24.86 -9.65
C GLY A 641 2.68 25.12 -9.10
N LEU A 642 2.28 26.39 -9.03
CA LEU A 642 0.94 26.77 -8.59
C LEU A 642 -0.17 26.18 -9.47
N VAL A 643 -0.06 26.31 -10.81
CA VAL A 643 -1.06 25.76 -11.73
C VAL A 643 -1.15 24.24 -11.64
N ARG A 644 -0.02 23.54 -11.43
CA ARG A 644 -0.04 22.11 -11.13
C ARG A 644 -0.88 21.83 -9.88
N CYS A 645 -0.62 22.52 -8.77
CA CYS A 645 -1.40 22.35 -7.54
C CYS A 645 -2.89 22.65 -7.75
N LEU A 646 -3.23 23.76 -8.39
CA LEU A 646 -4.62 24.17 -8.62
C LEU A 646 -5.40 23.16 -9.47
N ASN A 647 -4.77 22.54 -10.47
CA ASN A 647 -5.44 21.50 -11.28
C ASN A 647 -5.61 20.17 -10.53
N PHE A 648 -4.92 19.96 -9.40
CA PHE A 648 -5.15 18.81 -8.50
C PHE A 648 -6.21 19.11 -7.42
N GLU A 649 -6.60 20.37 -7.24
CA GLU A 649 -7.69 20.74 -6.34
C GLU A 649 -9.06 20.36 -6.96
N PRO A 650 -10.08 20.01 -6.14
CA PRO A 650 -11.38 19.54 -6.60
C PRO A 650 -12.27 20.69 -7.13
N SER A 651 -11.79 21.37 -8.18
CA SER A 651 -12.57 22.36 -8.92
C SER A 651 -13.22 21.66 -10.12
N GLU A 652 -14.46 21.18 -9.96
CA GLU A 652 -15.14 20.34 -10.97
C GLU A 652 -15.33 21.02 -12.34
N LYS A 653 -15.20 22.35 -12.43
CA LYS A 653 -15.55 23.12 -13.64
C LYS A 653 -14.46 24.04 -14.18
N THR A 654 -13.42 24.35 -13.40
CA THR A 654 -12.40 25.34 -13.79
C THR A 654 -11.07 24.67 -14.01
N THR A 655 -10.50 24.84 -15.20
CA THR A 655 -9.16 24.37 -15.53
C THR A 655 -8.18 25.53 -15.60
N PHE A 656 -7.02 25.38 -14.97
CA PHE A 656 -6.00 26.42 -14.91
C PHE A 656 -4.92 26.16 -15.96
N LYS A 657 -4.55 27.20 -16.71
CA LYS A 657 -3.47 27.15 -17.70
C LYS A 657 -2.55 28.33 -17.48
N CYS A 658 -1.23 28.14 -17.53
CA CYS A 658 -0.28 29.25 -17.44
C CYS A 658 0.43 29.58 -18.75
N PHE A 659 0.73 30.86 -18.90
CA PHE A 659 1.67 31.40 -19.87
C PHE A 659 2.81 32.09 -19.14
N VAL A 660 4.04 31.67 -19.43
CA VAL A 660 5.28 32.29 -18.91
C VAL A 660 6.06 32.84 -20.09
N THR A 661 6.32 34.13 -20.11
CA THR A 661 7.02 34.81 -21.20
C THR A 661 8.26 35.54 -20.69
N ASP A 662 9.39 35.36 -21.38
CA ASP A 662 10.61 36.14 -21.11
C ASP A 662 10.42 37.63 -21.53
N ILE A 663 10.99 38.52 -20.72
CA ILE A 663 10.86 39.98 -20.75
C ILE A 663 11.53 40.58 -21.98
N LYS A 664 12.62 39.95 -22.44
CA LYS A 664 13.54 40.60 -23.38
C LYS A 664 13.08 40.60 -24.84
N GLU A 665 12.07 39.81 -25.21
CA GLU A 665 11.73 39.61 -26.63
C GLU A 665 10.22 39.61 -26.95
N SER A 666 9.31 39.84 -26.00
CA SER A 666 7.87 39.62 -26.26
C SER A 666 6.97 40.86 -26.19
N THR A 667 6.07 40.96 -27.17
CA THR A 667 4.87 41.82 -27.11
C THR A 667 3.99 41.42 -25.93
N PRO A 668 3.20 42.33 -25.31
CA PRO A 668 2.27 41.98 -24.24
C PRO A 668 1.37 40.81 -24.63
N PHE A 669 1.14 39.88 -23.70
CA PHE A 669 0.26 38.72 -23.96
C PHE A 669 -1.12 39.21 -24.40
N SER A 670 -1.59 38.69 -25.54
CA SER A 670 -2.94 38.97 -26.03
C SER A 670 -3.45 37.81 -26.86
N LEU A 671 -4.63 37.29 -26.52
CA LEU A 671 -5.34 36.28 -27.31
C LEU A 671 -5.84 36.81 -28.67
N ASN A 672 -5.80 38.12 -28.89
CA ASN A 672 -6.08 38.73 -30.20
C ASN A 672 -4.90 38.55 -31.17
N SER A 673 -3.68 38.36 -30.65
CA SER A 673 -2.51 38.06 -31.48
C SER A 673 -2.57 36.62 -31.97
N ILE A 674 -2.31 36.44 -33.27
CA ILE A 674 -2.25 35.12 -33.92
C ILE A 674 -1.22 34.22 -33.23
N PHE A 675 -0.12 34.80 -32.75
CA PHE A 675 0.97 34.06 -32.11
C PHE A 675 0.52 33.36 -30.82
N TYR A 676 -0.04 34.10 -29.86
CA TYR A 676 -0.53 33.52 -28.60
C TYR A 676 -1.79 32.68 -28.81
N ARG A 677 -2.68 33.09 -29.72
CA ARG A 677 -3.90 32.34 -30.04
C ARG A 677 -3.58 30.94 -30.57
N LYS A 678 -2.58 30.80 -31.44
CA LYS A 678 -2.15 29.48 -31.98
C LYS A 678 -1.66 28.52 -30.90
N GLN A 679 -1.03 29.03 -29.83
CA GLN A 679 -0.61 28.21 -28.70
C GLN A 679 -1.78 27.95 -27.74
N ALA A 680 -2.63 28.96 -27.48
CA ALA A 680 -3.80 28.81 -26.61
C ALA A 680 -4.81 27.78 -27.16
N THR A 681 -4.95 27.64 -28.49
CA THR A 681 -5.82 26.62 -29.10
C THR A 681 -5.39 25.18 -28.80
N LYS A 682 -4.11 24.95 -28.48
CA LYS A 682 -3.60 23.64 -28.06
C LYS A 682 -4.08 23.22 -26.67
N LYS A 683 -4.65 24.15 -25.89
CA LYS A 683 -5.18 23.94 -24.54
C LYS A 683 -4.20 23.29 -23.55
N LEU A 684 -2.88 23.45 -23.72
CA LEU A 684 -1.90 22.89 -22.78
C LEU A 684 -1.91 23.62 -21.44
N THR A 685 -1.74 22.86 -20.35
CA THR A 685 -1.65 23.39 -18.97
C THR A 685 -0.49 24.36 -18.79
N LEU A 686 0.72 23.97 -19.21
CA LEU A 686 1.91 24.80 -19.10
C LEU A 686 2.26 25.34 -20.49
N ASN A 687 2.60 26.62 -20.61
CA ASN A 687 3.08 27.21 -21.86
C ASN A 687 4.21 28.20 -21.52
N VAL A 688 5.44 27.84 -21.84
CA VAL A 688 6.62 28.66 -21.58
C VAL A 688 7.20 29.11 -22.91
N LEU A 689 7.38 30.42 -23.07
CA LEU A 689 8.03 31.02 -24.22
C LEU A 689 9.45 31.43 -23.83
N LYS A 690 10.45 30.76 -24.42
CA LYS A 690 11.87 31.03 -24.20
C LYS A 690 12.58 31.13 -25.54
N ASN A 691 13.33 32.21 -25.77
CA ASN A 691 14.04 32.50 -27.02
C ASN A 691 13.15 32.35 -28.28
N GLY A 692 11.91 32.87 -28.22
CA GLY A 692 10.94 32.78 -29.32
C GLY A 692 10.29 31.39 -29.54
N VAL A 693 10.66 30.37 -28.75
CA VAL A 693 10.17 28.99 -28.91
C VAL A 693 9.23 28.61 -27.77
N TRP A 694 8.09 27.99 -28.11
CA TRP A 694 7.14 27.45 -27.14
C TRP A 694 7.58 26.08 -26.63
N GLY A 695 7.55 25.92 -25.32
CA GLY A 695 7.88 24.67 -24.65
C GLY A 695 7.37 24.64 -23.21
N SER A 696 7.96 23.77 -22.41
CA SER A 696 7.62 23.58 -21.00
C SER A 696 8.79 22.91 -20.28
N TYR A 697 8.85 23.02 -18.95
CA TYR A 697 9.87 22.32 -18.19
C TYR A 697 9.47 20.86 -17.93
N ARG A 698 10.40 19.95 -18.18
CA ARG A 698 10.21 18.49 -18.12
C ARG A 698 11.27 17.83 -17.26
N TYR A 699 10.92 16.68 -16.68
CA TYR A 699 11.83 15.86 -15.89
C TYR A 699 12.45 14.77 -16.75
N LEU A 700 13.77 14.74 -16.88
CA LEU A 700 14.48 13.70 -17.62
C LEU A 700 15.37 12.88 -16.69
N SER A 701 15.58 11.61 -16.99
CA SER A 701 16.48 10.77 -16.20
C SER A 701 17.89 11.34 -16.20
N LEU A 702 18.48 11.48 -15.00
CA LEU A 702 19.85 11.97 -14.88
C LEU A 702 20.80 10.97 -15.54
N LYS A 703 21.58 11.44 -16.51
CA LYS A 703 22.57 10.59 -17.18
C LYS A 703 23.57 10.06 -16.15
N LYS A 704 23.93 8.78 -16.25
CA LYS A 704 24.99 8.21 -15.41
C LYS A 704 26.25 9.07 -15.54
N LEU A 705 26.88 9.36 -14.41
CA LEU A 705 28.16 10.06 -14.39
C LEU A 705 29.14 9.28 -15.26
N LYS A 706 29.75 9.98 -16.22
CA LYS A 706 30.79 9.40 -17.05
C LYS A 706 32.09 9.34 -16.25
N GLU A 707 32.83 8.27 -16.45
CA GLU A 707 34.21 8.19 -15.98
C GLU A 707 35.03 9.25 -16.71
N ASN A 708 35.77 10.06 -15.96
CA ASN A 708 36.62 11.12 -16.47
C ASN A 708 38.03 10.93 -15.92
N ASP A 709 39.03 11.43 -16.65
CA ASP A 709 40.40 11.50 -16.15
C ASP A 709 40.47 12.49 -14.98
N ALA A 710 40.94 12.00 -13.83
CA ALA A 710 41.10 12.79 -12.62
C ALA A 710 42.58 12.97 -12.28
N HIS A 711 43.00 14.21 -12.05
CA HIS A 711 44.36 14.48 -11.56
C HIS A 711 44.54 14.10 -10.09
N HIS A 712 43.45 14.02 -9.32
CA HIS A 712 43.44 13.73 -7.90
C HIS A 712 42.36 12.70 -7.58
N ALA A 713 42.75 11.57 -7.01
CA ALA A 713 41.79 10.52 -6.69
C ALA A 713 42.26 9.66 -5.52
N PHE A 714 41.29 9.06 -4.84
CA PHE A 714 41.52 7.99 -3.86
C PHE A 714 40.68 6.77 -4.21
N ASN A 715 41.16 5.60 -3.78
CA ASN A 715 40.48 4.34 -3.97
C ASN A 715 39.60 4.03 -2.75
N GLU A 716 38.34 3.69 -2.97
CA GLU A 716 37.43 3.27 -1.91
C GLU A 716 36.62 2.05 -2.35
N ARG A 717 36.28 1.20 -1.38
CA ARG A 717 35.48 0.00 -1.61
C ARG A 717 34.01 0.35 -1.62
N GLU A 718 33.28 -0.11 -2.63
CA GLU A 718 31.82 -0.02 -2.62
C GLU A 718 31.21 -0.98 -1.60
N ASN A 719 30.21 -0.49 -0.85
CA ASN A 719 29.51 -1.27 0.16
C ASN A 719 28.82 -2.47 -0.49
N GLY A 720 29.13 -3.70 -0.04
CA GLY A 720 28.41 -4.92 -0.41
C GLY A 720 29.19 -5.89 -1.30
N ASP A 721 29.81 -5.40 -2.38
CA ASP A 721 30.24 -6.29 -3.49
C ASP A 721 31.74 -6.56 -3.59
N GLY A 722 32.57 -5.96 -2.72
CA GLY A 722 34.02 -6.20 -2.78
C GLY A 722 34.74 -5.50 -3.93
N ILE A 723 34.04 -4.60 -4.65
CA ILE A 723 34.58 -3.84 -5.78
C ILE A 723 35.23 -2.55 -5.27
N TYR A 724 36.43 -2.25 -5.77
CA TYR A 724 37.13 -1.00 -5.50
C TYR A 724 36.98 -0.05 -6.69
N ARG A 725 36.68 1.22 -6.41
CA ARG A 725 36.61 2.28 -7.43
C ARG A 725 37.46 3.48 -7.02
N TRP A 726 37.95 4.19 -8.03
CA TRP A 726 38.63 5.47 -7.86
C TRP A 726 37.59 6.58 -7.82
N TYR A 727 37.68 7.44 -6.81
CA TYR A 727 36.84 8.63 -6.65
C TYR A 727 37.70 9.86 -6.74
N GLU A 728 37.27 10.83 -7.55
CA GLU A 728 37.92 12.12 -7.66
C GLU A 728 37.90 12.86 -6.32
N CYS A 729 39.04 13.48 -5.96
CA CYS A 729 39.22 14.20 -4.71
C CYS A 729 39.60 15.66 -4.96
N PRO A 730 38.84 16.65 -4.45
CA PRO A 730 39.24 18.05 -4.52
C PRO A 730 40.58 18.30 -3.81
N ARG A 731 41.44 19.12 -4.43
CA ARG A 731 42.79 19.43 -3.90
C ARG A 731 42.76 20.02 -2.48
N ASP A 732 41.74 20.81 -2.16
CA ASP A 732 41.58 21.48 -0.86
C ASP A 732 41.29 20.52 0.29
N HIS A 733 40.85 19.29 0.01
CA HIS A 733 40.60 18.28 1.06
C HIS A 733 41.88 17.62 1.59
N ILE A 734 43.01 17.78 0.90
CA ILE A 734 44.27 17.08 1.22
C ILE A 734 45.12 17.91 2.20
N CYS A 735 45.06 19.24 2.15
CA CYS A 735 45.95 20.14 2.89
C CYS A 735 45.26 20.83 4.09
N ASN A 736 45.12 20.14 5.22
CA ASN A 736 44.56 20.72 6.46
C ASN A 736 45.58 20.93 7.59
N GLY A 737 46.89 21.04 7.30
CA GLY A 737 47.93 21.22 8.32
C GLY A 737 48.98 22.26 7.94
N LEU A 738 49.40 23.07 8.92
CA LEU A 738 50.31 24.22 8.76
C LEU A 738 51.78 23.89 8.39
N LYS A 739 52.15 22.62 8.13
CA LYS A 739 53.54 22.22 7.76
C LYS A 739 53.66 20.94 6.91
N SER A 740 52.62 20.48 6.22
CA SER A 740 52.74 19.26 5.40
C SER A 740 53.07 19.57 3.94
N ASP A 741 54.09 18.90 3.41
CA ASP A 741 54.40 18.93 1.99
C ASP A 741 53.51 17.95 1.24
N TYR A 742 53.20 18.31 -0.01
CA TYR A 742 52.39 17.50 -0.89
C TYR A 742 53.25 16.44 -1.59
N VAL A 743 52.78 15.18 -1.64
CA VAL A 743 53.49 14.05 -2.26
C VAL A 743 52.65 13.44 -3.37
N TYR A 744 53.25 13.33 -4.55
CA TYR A 744 52.74 12.50 -5.65
C TYR A 744 53.14 11.05 -5.40
N VAL A 745 52.14 10.18 -5.18
CA VAL A 745 52.34 8.77 -4.85
C VAL A 745 52.55 7.98 -6.14
N PHE A 746 53.64 7.21 -6.20
CA PHE A 746 53.95 6.33 -7.32
C PHE A 746 53.64 4.87 -6.99
N TYR A 747 53.96 4.46 -5.76
CA TYR A 747 53.69 3.11 -5.26
C TYR A 747 53.02 3.19 -3.90
N SER A 748 52.06 2.29 -3.68
CA SER A 748 51.36 2.13 -2.41
C SER A 748 51.32 0.65 -2.05
N GLY A 749 51.74 0.32 -0.83
CA GLY A 749 51.64 -1.03 -0.27
C GLY A 749 50.29 -1.28 0.39
N PHE A 750 49.80 -2.53 0.35
CA PHE A 750 48.62 -2.94 1.13
C PHE A 750 49.07 -3.34 2.54
N GLY A 751 48.54 -2.71 3.58
CA GLY A 751 48.88 -3.03 4.97
C GLY A 751 48.30 -4.38 5.44
N LEU A 752 48.96 -5.06 6.38
CA LEU A 752 48.54 -6.37 6.94
C LEU A 752 47.10 -6.41 7.50
N ASN A 753 46.61 -5.27 7.99
CA ASN A 753 45.26 -5.15 8.56
C ASN A 753 44.19 -4.82 7.51
N THR A 754 44.55 -4.48 6.27
CA THR A 754 43.57 -4.14 5.23
C THR A 754 42.68 -5.34 4.93
N VAL A 755 43.25 -6.52 4.66
CA VAL A 755 42.47 -7.73 4.29
C VAL A 755 41.54 -8.25 5.39
N PRO A 756 41.92 -8.35 6.69
CA PRO A 756 41.01 -8.77 7.76
C PRO A 756 39.90 -7.76 8.06
N ILE A 757 40.18 -6.46 8.00
CA ILE A 757 39.16 -5.39 8.16
C ILE A 757 38.21 -5.40 6.94
N GLU A 758 38.75 -5.60 5.73
CA GLU A 758 38.00 -5.75 4.50
C GLU A 758 37.10 -6.99 4.48
N LYS A 759 37.55 -8.11 5.04
CA LYS A 759 36.72 -9.32 5.17
C LYS A 759 35.71 -9.22 6.33
N GLY A 760 35.70 -8.11 7.08
CA GLY A 760 34.83 -7.91 8.25
C GLY A 760 35.21 -8.78 9.45
N ILE A 761 36.43 -9.32 9.47
CA ILE A 761 36.95 -10.18 10.54
C ILE A 761 37.38 -9.32 11.75
N LEU A 762 37.80 -8.06 11.52
CA LEU A 762 38.14 -7.08 12.54
C LEU A 762 37.18 -5.88 12.47
N ALA A 763 36.44 -5.63 13.55
CA ALA A 763 35.54 -4.48 13.68
C ALA A 763 36.27 -3.32 14.36
N LEU A 764 36.37 -2.17 13.67
CA LEU A 764 37.05 -0.98 14.18
C LEU A 764 36.06 0.05 14.77
N ASN A 765 36.44 0.67 15.88
CA ASN A 765 35.70 1.80 16.48
C ASN A 765 35.90 3.09 15.66
N ARG A 766 35.17 4.20 15.95
CA ARG A 766 35.19 5.43 15.12
C ARG A 766 36.59 6.05 14.95
N GLU A 767 37.45 5.95 15.95
CA GLU A 767 38.83 6.45 15.85
C GLU A 767 39.70 5.61 14.91
N GLU A 768 39.51 4.30 14.91
CA GLU A 768 40.22 3.37 14.03
C GLU A 768 39.62 3.33 12.62
N SER A 769 38.32 3.55 12.47
CA SER A 769 37.67 3.63 11.14
C SER A 769 37.91 4.96 10.42
N ARG A 770 38.24 6.04 11.16
CA ARG A 770 38.82 7.26 10.58
C ARG A 770 40.31 7.09 10.26
N ARG A 771 41.06 6.37 11.11
CA ARG A 771 42.44 5.94 10.83
C ARG A 771 42.44 4.70 9.96
N ARG A 772 41.95 4.88 8.73
CA ARG A 772 42.05 3.89 7.66
C ARG A 772 43.48 3.35 7.63
N CYS A 773 43.61 2.02 7.57
CA CYS A 773 44.85 1.27 7.75
C CYS A 773 46.03 2.03 7.15
N GLY A 774 47.05 2.32 7.98
CA GLY A 774 48.29 2.90 7.48
C GLY A 774 48.76 2.11 6.27
N TYR A 775 48.86 2.76 5.11
CA TYR A 775 49.46 2.16 3.93
C TYR A 775 50.84 2.76 3.72
N ASP A 776 51.74 1.91 3.27
CA ASP A 776 53.04 2.35 2.82
C ASP A 776 52.88 3.11 1.52
N TYR A 777 53.56 4.24 1.38
CA TYR A 777 53.64 4.95 0.13
C TYR A 777 55.08 5.33 -0.18
N SER A 778 55.40 5.40 -1.47
CA SER A 778 56.60 6.06 -1.97
C SER A 778 56.24 7.00 -3.11
N GLY A 779 56.95 8.12 -3.17
CA GLY A 779 56.59 9.19 -4.08
C GLY A 779 57.59 10.33 -4.10
N VAL A 780 57.14 11.44 -4.68
CA VAL A 780 57.95 12.64 -4.86
C VAL A 780 57.18 13.85 -4.33
N THR A 781 57.84 14.69 -3.53
CA THR A 781 57.23 15.92 -3.03
C THR A 781 57.07 16.96 -4.14
N GLY A 782 56.27 18.00 -3.93
CA GLY A 782 56.18 19.15 -4.86
C GLY A 782 57.54 19.86 -5.10
N THR A 783 58.51 19.68 -4.20
CA THR A 783 59.88 20.19 -4.32
C THR A 783 60.84 19.23 -5.05
N GLY A 784 60.35 18.07 -5.50
CA GLY A 784 61.14 17.07 -6.22
C GLY A 784 61.89 16.07 -5.33
N VAL A 785 61.67 16.09 -4.02
CA VAL A 785 62.36 15.19 -3.08
C VAL A 785 61.68 13.83 -3.06
N ARG A 786 62.48 12.77 -3.18
CA ARG A 786 62.00 11.38 -3.12
C ARG A 786 61.74 10.98 -1.68
N VAL A 787 60.50 10.60 -1.36
CA VAL A 787 60.06 10.29 0.00
C VAL A 787 59.27 9.00 0.07
N MET A 788 59.43 8.28 1.19
CA MET A 788 58.62 7.13 1.58
C MET A 788 58.00 7.38 2.95
N GLY A 789 56.83 6.81 3.23
CA GLY A 789 56.18 7.04 4.51
C GLY A 789 54.96 6.17 4.76
N ILE A 790 54.34 6.40 5.92
CA ILE A 790 53.09 5.76 6.32
C ILE A 790 51.99 6.82 6.29
N SER A 791 50.93 6.55 5.53
CA SER A 791 49.76 7.44 5.40
C SER A 791 48.54 6.82 6.07
N PHE A 792 47.84 7.58 6.92
CA PHE A 792 46.59 7.15 7.57
C PHE A 792 45.39 7.59 6.72
N GLY A 793 45.11 6.87 5.63
CA GLY A 793 44.05 7.24 4.68
C GLY A 793 43.67 6.10 3.74
N ASN A 794 42.98 6.43 2.65
CA ASN A 794 42.81 5.51 1.51
C ASN A 794 44.03 5.57 0.59
N ILE A 795 44.31 4.48 -0.11
CA ILE A 795 45.24 4.49 -1.25
C ILE A 795 44.83 5.62 -2.18
N SER A 796 45.77 6.49 -2.51
CA SER A 796 45.50 7.73 -3.24
C SER A 796 46.62 8.07 -4.19
N LEU A 797 46.30 8.84 -5.24
CA LEU A 797 47.30 9.33 -6.18
C LEU A 797 48.23 10.36 -5.53
N GLN A 798 47.77 11.03 -4.47
CA GLN A 798 48.56 12.00 -3.72
C GLN A 798 48.20 12.00 -2.23
N THR A 799 49.22 12.25 -1.41
CA THR A 799 49.08 12.33 0.05
C THR A 799 49.88 13.51 0.60
N THR A 800 49.76 13.75 1.91
CA THR A 800 50.55 14.75 2.63
C THR A 800 51.61 14.11 3.49
N THR A 801 52.78 14.73 3.57
CA THR A 801 53.83 14.29 4.50
C THR A 801 53.40 14.49 5.95
N ASN A 802 53.80 13.54 6.79
CA ASN A 802 53.79 13.67 8.25
C ASN A 802 55.25 13.64 8.70
N HIS A 803 55.72 14.70 9.36
CA HIS A 803 57.12 14.83 9.78
C HIS A 803 57.65 13.64 10.60
N LEU A 804 56.78 12.91 11.30
CA LEU A 804 57.19 11.75 12.10
C LEU A 804 57.19 10.43 11.32
N LEU A 805 56.50 10.37 10.18
CA LEU A 805 56.21 9.14 9.44
C LEU A 805 56.59 9.24 7.95
N THR A 806 57.47 10.18 7.61
CA THR A 806 57.97 10.39 6.25
C THR A 806 59.49 10.48 6.29
N TRP A 807 60.14 9.72 5.43
CA TRP A 807 61.59 9.62 5.32
C TRP A 807 62.04 9.87 3.89
N ASN A 808 63.23 10.46 3.73
CA ASN A 808 63.85 10.59 2.41
C ASN A 808 64.32 9.22 1.92
N ILE A 809 64.04 8.94 0.64
CA ILE A 809 64.47 7.68 0.02
C ILE A 809 65.95 7.81 -0.38
N PRO A 810 66.82 6.87 0.02
CA PRO A 810 68.21 6.85 -0.45
C PRO A 810 68.32 6.82 -1.98
N ASP A 811 69.36 7.45 -2.52
CA ASP A 811 69.60 7.47 -3.98
C ASP A 811 69.78 6.07 -4.58
N THR A 812 70.22 5.10 -3.77
CA THR A 812 70.43 3.71 -4.17
C THR A 812 69.15 2.89 -4.29
N TRP A 813 68.04 3.35 -3.71
CA TRP A 813 66.78 2.59 -3.68
C TRP A 813 65.87 3.02 -4.80
N LYS A 814 65.10 2.10 -5.39
CA LYS A 814 63.98 2.44 -6.29
C LYS A 814 62.76 2.87 -5.48
N LEU A 815 61.85 3.63 -6.11
CA LEU A 815 60.58 3.99 -5.48
C LEU A 815 59.75 2.74 -5.12
N GLU A 816 59.75 1.73 -5.98
CA GLU A 816 59.06 0.45 -5.72
C GLU A 816 59.58 -0.25 -4.45
N GLU A 817 60.91 -0.36 -4.31
CA GLU A 817 61.55 -0.97 -3.14
C GLU A 817 61.22 -0.18 -1.86
N ALA A 818 61.29 1.16 -1.94
CA ALA A 818 61.01 2.06 -0.83
C ALA A 818 59.56 1.97 -0.32
N ALA A 819 58.60 1.57 -1.14
CA ALA A 819 57.20 1.40 -0.73
C ALA A 819 56.95 0.14 0.11
N THR A 820 57.94 -0.74 0.32
CA THR A 820 57.76 -1.99 1.11
C THR A 820 58.30 -1.89 2.53
N VAL A 821 59.00 -0.79 2.84
CA VAL A 821 59.80 -0.63 4.06
C VAL A 821 59.05 0.02 5.23
N PRO A 822 58.30 1.14 5.06
CA PRO A 822 57.89 1.96 6.20
C PRO A 822 57.13 1.20 7.29
N LEU A 823 55.99 0.56 7.00
CA LEU A 823 55.16 -0.15 7.96
C LEU A 823 55.81 -1.46 8.43
N SER A 824 56.47 -2.19 7.53
CA SER A 824 57.11 -3.49 7.82
C SER A 824 58.26 -3.39 8.81
N TYR A 825 58.97 -2.26 8.84
CA TYR A 825 60.07 -2.00 9.78
C TYR A 825 59.68 -1.09 10.95
N TYR A 826 58.53 -0.41 10.86
CA TYR A 826 58.00 0.43 11.93
C TYR A 826 57.22 -0.38 12.98
N LEU A 827 56.45 -1.39 12.55
CA LEU A 827 55.81 -2.38 13.44
C LEU A 827 56.87 -3.27 14.09
#